data_AF-A0AAV0XNP3-F1
#
_entry.id   AF-A0AAV0XNP3-F1
#
_cell.length_a   1.000
_cell.length_b   1.000
_cell.length_c   1.000
_cell.angle_alpha   90.00
_cell.angle_beta   90.00
_cell.angle_gamma   90.00
#
_symmetry.space_group_name_H-M   'P 1'
#
loop_
_entity.id
_entity.type
_entity.pdbx_description
1 polymer ?
#
loop_
_entity_poly.entity_id
_entity_poly.type
_entity_poly.pdbx_seq_one_letter_code
_entity_poly.pdbx_strand_id
1 'polypeptide(L)'
;MRRIKDDVSKQIFLVNKNSNEEIISPEQPLKDDDTPSQCETVIIPVENNYTSTASTNAGLLQYTHEEVNSNKNTNYDNPILTDHDKSHYLSEKLRNWVIKYHVSHNCVDELLLILISIGLKVPKTAKTFLQTPKVNSHKVSIVHPGSYIHLGVEFMLTKILAPHIFCLENKIPIKLSVNIDGLPLTSSSKSSFWPILISFANVPILLKTVVPVGIYHGKFTKPSSSHEFLNPFITEMKEIINNGLCINNILLKFEISQIVCDAPAKSFVLNVKNFNAYHGCNSCTVEGTFIKNRMAFLELNAPLRSNETFRNKLDEYYHKDVSPLEELPIDITSTVVLEYMHNICLGVVKKLIVFWTKGKKPVRLINPDEVSQELVNMKSFLPSEFNRLPRTLEEVEYWKATEFRTFLLYTGPIVLKGRLKTSLYKHFILLSSAVRILISPETCFTHNYLAKDLLKRFVCEYSSNYGEEYVGYNVHGLIHVCDFVLTHGALDLFSAFKFENYLQFIKKSSKNSKNPLEDIYNRIIEHVNAQTNITPQNFPILENELPFDHIENNSINETLYERIILKQFIVSSKKVKDSYFILDNDDLVKVNKIIHFLSGNIKLEVTKFIYSPFFVNPVSSDILKIFSVNGIIPEARLLINLNVLKYKCFTVPIDENKYISIALLHTD
;
A
#
# COMPACT_ATOMS: atom_id res chain seq x y z
N MET A 1 -13.66 -37.62 -17.49
CA MET A 1 -14.38 -37.02 -18.65
C MET A 1 -15.13 -35.78 -18.15
N ARG A 2 -14.46 -34.62 -18.07
CA ARG A 2 -14.40 -33.49 -19.02
C ARG A 2 -15.74 -32.77 -19.29
N ARG A 3 -15.74 -31.48 -18.87
CA ARG A 3 -16.58 -30.31 -19.21
C ARG A 3 -17.94 -30.17 -18.49
N ILE A 4 -18.00 -29.19 -17.57
CA ILE A 4 -18.79 -27.93 -17.61
C ILE A 4 -18.16 -26.98 -16.57
N LYS A 5 -17.50 -25.92 -17.05
CA LYS A 5 -17.07 -24.71 -16.30
C LYS A 5 -16.90 -23.61 -17.34
N ASP A 6 -17.98 -22.89 -17.57
CA ASP A 6 -18.03 -21.54 -18.15
C ASP A 6 -18.62 -20.65 -17.02
N ASP A 7 -18.38 -19.35 -16.89
CA ASP A 7 -18.07 -18.38 -17.93
C ASP A 7 -17.68 -17.06 -17.23
N VAL A 8 -16.45 -16.55 -17.41
CA VAL A 8 -16.06 -15.12 -17.47
C VAL A 8 -14.59 -15.11 -17.89
N SER A 9 -14.30 -15.38 -19.17
CA SER A 9 -13.10 -14.92 -19.89
C SER A 9 -13.00 -15.56 -21.28
N LYS A 10 -13.02 -14.70 -22.30
CA LYS A 10 -12.54 -14.89 -23.69
C LYS A 10 -13.48 -15.63 -24.66
N GLN A 11 -14.06 -14.88 -25.59
CA GLN A 11 -14.25 -15.35 -26.97
C GLN A 11 -13.79 -14.27 -27.96
N ILE A 12 -12.81 -14.63 -28.79
CA ILE A 12 -12.41 -13.98 -30.03
C ILE A 12 -12.12 -15.12 -31.02
N PHE A 13 -12.88 -15.08 -32.13
CA PHE A 13 -12.68 -15.64 -33.48
C PHE A 13 -12.93 -17.14 -33.78
N LEU A 14 -13.88 -17.36 -34.70
CA LEU A 14 -13.72 -18.22 -35.87
C LEU A 14 -14.50 -17.64 -37.07
N VAL A 15 -13.90 -17.76 -38.25
CA VAL A 15 -14.22 -17.18 -39.56
C VAL A 15 -15.20 -18.06 -40.33
N ASN A 16 -16.07 -17.47 -41.17
CA ASN A 16 -16.45 -18.06 -42.45
C ASN A 16 -16.96 -17.01 -43.48
N LYS A 17 -16.88 -17.44 -44.75
CA LYS A 17 -16.65 -16.74 -46.02
C LYS A 17 -17.92 -16.34 -46.81
N ASN A 18 -17.67 -15.51 -47.85
CA ASN A 18 -18.45 -15.20 -49.08
C ASN A 18 -19.58 -14.15 -48.92
N SER A 19 -19.80 -13.18 -49.83
CA SER A 19 -19.53 -13.07 -51.28
C SER A 19 -19.65 -11.60 -51.76
N ASN A 20 -18.93 -11.28 -52.86
CA ASN A 20 -19.15 -10.32 -53.99
C ASN A 20 -20.21 -9.20 -53.82
N GLU A 21 -20.01 -7.95 -54.26
CA GLU A 21 -19.77 -7.51 -55.65
C GLU A 21 -19.09 -6.12 -55.74
N GLU A 22 -18.42 -5.91 -56.88
CA GLU A 22 -17.86 -4.67 -57.40
C GLU A 22 -18.94 -3.63 -57.74
N ILE A 23 -18.62 -2.34 -57.77
CA ILE A 23 -18.97 -1.39 -58.85
C ILE A 23 -18.00 -0.20 -58.82
N ILE A 24 -17.73 0.26 -60.03
CA ILE A 24 -16.67 1.13 -60.53
C ILE A 24 -16.98 2.63 -60.34
N SER A 25 -15.89 3.41 -60.26
CA SER A 25 -15.61 4.87 -60.45
C SER A 25 -16.52 5.64 -61.46
N PRO A 26 -16.41 6.99 -61.71
CA PRO A 26 -15.25 7.89 -61.49
C PRO A 26 -15.53 9.40 -61.19
N GLU A 27 -14.44 10.18 -61.25
CA GLU A 27 -14.31 11.63 -61.59
C GLU A 27 -14.35 12.74 -60.51
N GLN A 28 -13.13 13.14 -60.09
CA GLN A 28 -12.43 14.41 -60.40
C GLN A 28 -12.96 15.78 -59.87
N PRO A 29 -12.08 16.81 -59.77
CA PRO A 29 -11.87 17.60 -58.55
C PRO A 29 -12.33 19.05 -58.63
N LEU A 30 -12.45 19.72 -57.48
CA LEU A 30 -12.46 21.17 -57.39
C LEU A 30 -11.57 21.68 -56.25
N LYS A 31 -10.89 22.76 -56.58
CA LYS A 31 -9.96 23.60 -55.82
C LYS A 31 -10.70 24.37 -54.72
N ASP A 32 -9.98 24.83 -53.70
CA ASP A 32 -9.78 26.27 -53.47
C ASP A 32 -8.93 26.55 -52.21
N ASP A 33 -8.46 27.78 -52.21
CA ASP A 33 -7.31 28.39 -51.55
C ASP A 33 -7.45 28.69 -50.04
N ASP A 34 -6.30 29.14 -49.53
CA ASP A 34 -6.12 30.23 -48.57
C ASP A 34 -6.10 29.96 -47.05
N THR A 35 -4.85 29.99 -46.58
CA THR A 35 -4.25 30.73 -45.45
C THR A 35 -5.01 30.94 -44.12
N PRO A 36 -4.30 30.82 -42.97
CA PRO A 36 -4.91 30.84 -41.64
C PRO A 36 -5.01 32.26 -41.07
N SER A 37 -6.21 32.62 -40.60
CA SER A 37 -6.43 33.83 -39.81
C SER A 37 -6.03 33.63 -38.36
N GLN A 38 -5.41 34.68 -37.84
CA GLN A 38 -4.86 34.84 -36.49
C GLN A 38 -5.97 34.79 -35.43
N CYS A 39 -5.69 34.13 -34.29
CA CYS A 39 -6.46 34.32 -33.07
C CYS A 39 -5.51 34.82 -31.97
N GLU A 40 -5.84 35.99 -31.46
CA GLU A 40 -5.02 36.84 -30.60
C GLU A 40 -4.78 36.23 -29.22
N THR A 41 -3.51 36.12 -28.85
CA THR A 41 -3.06 35.89 -27.48
C THR A 41 -3.24 37.17 -26.65
N VAL A 42 -4.21 37.15 -25.72
CA VAL A 42 -4.32 38.17 -24.68
C VAL A 42 -3.26 37.90 -23.61
N ILE A 43 -2.25 38.77 -23.57
CA ILE A 43 -1.23 38.84 -22.52
C ILE A 43 -1.80 39.72 -21.40
N ILE A 44 -2.05 39.13 -20.23
CA ILE A 44 -2.35 39.90 -19.00
C ILE A 44 -1.05 39.93 -18.17
N PRO A 45 -0.51 41.12 -17.83
CA PRO A 45 0.68 41.23 -16.99
C PRO A 45 0.33 40.96 -15.53
N VAL A 46 1.07 40.05 -14.89
CA VAL A 46 1.04 39.86 -13.43
C VAL A 46 2.09 40.78 -12.82
N GLU A 47 1.62 41.87 -12.21
CA GLU A 47 2.43 42.71 -11.35
C GLU A 47 2.69 42.01 -10.01
N ASN A 48 3.97 41.89 -9.67
CA ASN A 48 4.45 41.54 -8.34
C ASN A 48 4.16 42.69 -7.38
N ASN A 49 3.32 42.46 -6.37
CA ASN A 49 3.37 43.24 -5.13
C ASN A 49 3.28 42.30 -3.93
N TYR A 50 4.43 42.13 -3.28
CA TYR A 50 4.60 41.56 -1.96
C TYR A 50 3.96 42.48 -0.91
N THR A 51 3.17 41.93 0.00
CA THR A 51 3.08 42.41 1.39
C THR A 51 2.54 41.29 2.27
N SER A 52 3.45 40.61 2.96
CA SER A 52 3.15 39.70 4.06
C SER A 52 3.02 40.51 5.36
N THR A 53 1.91 40.37 6.08
CA THR A 53 1.84 40.68 7.51
C THR A 53 1.45 39.41 8.25
N ALA A 54 2.46 38.61 8.60
CA ALA A 54 2.35 37.54 9.58
C ALA A 54 3.12 38.00 10.82
N SER A 55 2.37 38.27 11.89
CA SER A 55 2.88 38.66 13.19
C SER A 55 3.63 37.49 13.85
N THR A 56 4.90 37.76 14.13
CA THR A 56 5.82 36.96 14.92
C THR A 56 5.47 37.06 16.41
N ASN A 57 5.33 35.91 17.07
CA ASN A 57 5.58 35.78 18.51
C ASN A 57 6.26 34.44 18.76
N ALA A 58 7.57 34.43 18.53
CA ALA A 58 8.50 33.40 19.01
C ALA A 58 8.99 33.84 20.40
N GLY A 59 8.43 33.24 21.46
CA GLY A 59 8.94 33.38 22.82
C GLY A 59 10.13 32.43 23.01
N LEU A 60 11.32 33.02 23.21
CA LEU A 60 12.50 32.35 23.73
C LEU A 60 12.20 31.71 25.09
N LEU A 61 12.49 30.42 25.24
CA LEU A 61 12.84 29.84 26.54
C LEU A 61 14.26 29.25 26.42
N GLN A 62 15.21 30.03 26.93
CA GLN A 62 16.55 29.58 27.32
C GLN A 62 16.41 28.47 28.36
N TYR A 63 16.82 27.25 28.01
CA TYR A 63 17.16 26.24 29.01
C TYR A 63 18.67 26.23 29.17
N THR A 64 19.09 26.64 30.36
CA THR A 64 20.46 26.62 30.87
C THR A 64 20.98 25.19 30.92
N HIS A 65 22.20 24.99 30.41
CA HIS A 65 23.01 23.80 30.61
C HIS A 65 23.35 23.64 32.09
N GLU A 66 22.89 22.56 32.71
CA GLU A 66 23.55 21.97 33.87
C GLU A 66 24.32 20.74 33.42
N GLU A 67 25.64 20.83 33.54
CA GLU A 67 26.58 19.73 33.41
C GLU A 67 26.33 18.72 34.52
N VAL A 68 25.92 17.50 34.16
CA VAL A 68 26.08 16.34 35.05
C VAL A 68 27.20 15.47 34.50
N ASN A 69 28.32 15.57 35.20
CA ASN A 69 29.58 14.91 34.94
C ASN A 69 29.43 13.37 34.98
N SER A 70 30.13 12.73 34.06
CA SER A 70 30.20 11.29 33.84
C SER A 70 30.81 10.54 35.03
N ASN A 71 30.27 9.35 35.32
CA ASN A 71 31.04 8.12 35.57
C ASN A 71 30.11 6.98 36.04
N LYS A 72 29.69 6.12 35.11
CA LYS A 72 29.38 4.72 35.43
C LYS A 72 29.95 3.83 34.33
N ASN A 73 31.01 3.11 34.69
CA ASN A 73 31.58 2.00 33.95
C ASN A 73 30.47 1.05 33.47
N THR A 74 30.34 0.89 32.17
CA THR A 74 29.51 -0.15 31.55
C THR A 74 30.25 -1.48 31.59
N ASN A 75 30.10 -2.21 32.70
CA ASN A 75 30.22 -3.66 32.64
C ASN A 75 28.92 -4.19 32.02
N TYR A 76 29.04 -4.91 30.91
CA TYR A 76 27.96 -5.70 30.32
C TYR A 76 27.63 -6.89 31.23
N ASP A 77 26.93 -6.62 32.33
CA ASP A 77 26.23 -7.66 33.06
C ASP A 77 24.88 -7.87 32.38
N ASN A 78 24.81 -8.87 31.49
CA ASN A 78 23.53 -9.46 31.13
C ASN A 78 22.84 -9.87 32.44
N PRO A 79 21.62 -9.40 32.73
CA PRO A 79 20.93 -9.82 33.94
C PRO A 79 20.85 -11.35 33.95
N ILE A 80 21.31 -11.97 35.04
CA ILE A 80 21.21 -13.42 35.24
C ILE A 80 19.71 -13.74 35.35
N LEU A 81 19.09 -14.04 34.20
CA LEU A 81 17.70 -14.49 34.14
C LEU A 81 17.57 -15.77 34.97
N THR A 82 16.61 -15.79 35.89
CA THR A 82 16.31 -17.02 36.63
C THR A 82 15.81 -18.09 35.64
N ASP A 83 15.93 -19.38 35.99
CA ASP A 83 15.44 -20.46 35.10
C ASP A 83 13.93 -20.34 34.81
N HIS A 84 13.17 -19.70 35.72
CA HIS A 84 11.77 -19.35 35.52
C HIS A 84 11.60 -18.28 34.42
N ASP A 85 12.41 -17.22 34.43
CA ASP A 85 12.35 -16.14 33.44
C ASP A 85 12.78 -16.62 32.05
N LYS A 86 13.78 -17.52 31.98
CA LYS A 86 14.19 -18.18 30.73
C LYS A 86 13.08 -19.05 30.15
N SER A 87 12.37 -19.81 31.00
CA SER A 87 11.24 -20.66 30.57
C SER A 87 10.04 -19.83 30.07
N HIS A 88 9.75 -18.71 30.73
CA HIS A 88 8.71 -17.78 30.29
C HIS A 88 9.07 -17.16 28.94
N TYR A 89 10.27 -16.60 28.81
CA TYR A 89 10.76 -15.98 27.58
C TYR A 89 10.80 -16.96 26.39
N LEU A 90 11.23 -18.21 26.61
CA LEU A 90 11.19 -19.26 25.60
C LEU A 90 9.75 -19.56 25.17
N SER A 91 8.82 -19.64 26.12
CA SER A 91 7.41 -19.90 25.83
C SER A 91 6.79 -18.82 24.96
N GLU A 92 7.11 -17.55 25.19
CA GLU A 92 6.64 -16.45 24.35
C GLU A 92 7.20 -16.52 22.92
N LYS A 93 8.51 -16.78 22.78
CA LYS A 93 9.14 -16.99 21.47
C LYS A 93 8.51 -18.14 20.71
N LEU A 94 8.24 -19.25 21.39
CA LEU A 94 7.61 -20.43 20.80
C LEU A 94 6.15 -20.15 20.40
N ARG A 95 5.36 -19.44 21.21
CA ARG A 95 3.99 -19.02 20.81
C ARG A 95 4.02 -18.18 19.53
N ASN A 96 4.92 -17.19 19.48
CA ASN A 96 5.11 -16.34 18.30
C ASN A 96 5.52 -17.16 17.08
N TRP A 97 6.38 -18.17 17.24
CA TRP A 97 6.73 -19.10 16.17
C TRP A 97 5.52 -19.91 15.67
N VAL A 98 4.73 -20.50 16.58
CA VAL A 98 3.53 -21.27 16.22
C VAL A 98 2.56 -20.43 15.40
N ILE A 99 2.30 -19.19 15.84
CA ILE A 99 1.38 -18.26 15.18
C ILE A 99 1.95 -17.83 13.82
N LYS A 100 3.21 -17.40 13.78
CA LYS A 100 3.88 -16.89 12.56
C LYS A 100 3.91 -17.93 11.44
N TYR A 101 4.17 -19.19 11.77
CA TYR A 101 4.31 -20.26 10.79
C TYR A 101 3.05 -21.13 10.65
N HIS A 102 1.96 -20.77 11.31
CA HIS A 102 0.70 -21.53 11.33
C HIS A 102 0.89 -23.02 11.63
N VAL A 103 1.79 -23.34 12.57
CA VAL A 103 2.17 -24.72 12.92
C VAL A 103 0.93 -25.50 13.38
N SER A 104 0.82 -26.76 12.97
CA SER A 104 -0.33 -27.59 13.35
C SER A 104 -0.32 -27.88 14.85
N HIS A 105 -1.51 -27.95 15.47
CA HIS A 105 -1.61 -28.25 16.91
C HIS A 105 -0.93 -29.56 17.26
N ASN A 106 -1.09 -30.60 16.46
CA ASN A 106 -0.42 -31.89 16.69
C ASN A 106 1.11 -31.75 16.73
N CYS A 107 1.71 -30.94 15.84
CA CYS A 107 3.15 -30.72 15.86
C CYS A 107 3.60 -29.94 17.10
N VAL A 108 2.79 -28.97 17.55
CA VAL A 108 3.04 -28.23 18.77
C VAL A 108 2.89 -29.13 20.00
N ASP A 109 1.88 -29.99 20.05
CA ASP A 109 1.66 -30.95 21.14
C ASP A 109 2.88 -31.87 21.30
N GLU A 110 3.36 -32.46 20.19
CA GLU A 110 4.57 -33.29 20.19
C GLU A 110 5.81 -32.52 20.66
N LEU A 111 6.02 -31.28 20.17
CA LEU A 111 7.12 -30.45 20.63
C LEU A 111 7.03 -30.14 22.13
N LEU A 112 5.83 -29.84 22.64
CA LEU A 112 5.62 -29.56 24.06
C LEU A 112 5.92 -30.78 24.93
N LEU A 113 5.59 -32.00 24.47
CA LEU A 113 5.96 -33.23 25.15
C LEU A 113 7.47 -33.44 25.21
N ILE A 114 8.20 -33.09 24.15
CA ILE A 114 9.68 -33.11 24.13
C ILE A 114 10.24 -32.07 25.10
N LEU A 115 9.69 -30.86 25.14
CA LEU A 115 10.14 -29.83 26.08
C LEU A 115 9.88 -30.23 27.54
N ILE A 116 8.76 -30.90 27.81
CA ILE A 116 8.45 -31.47 29.13
C ILE A 116 9.44 -32.57 29.50
N SER A 117 9.85 -33.43 28.56
CA SER A 117 10.76 -34.54 28.85
C SER A 117 12.17 -34.10 29.25
N ILE A 118 12.60 -32.90 28.81
CA ILE A 118 13.87 -32.27 29.23
C ILE A 118 13.72 -31.36 30.47
N GLY A 119 12.55 -31.38 31.13
CA GLY A 119 12.32 -30.68 32.40
C GLY A 119 11.74 -29.26 32.29
N LEU A 120 11.35 -28.79 31.10
CA LEU A 120 10.71 -27.47 30.96
C LEU A 120 9.25 -27.50 31.42
N LYS A 121 8.85 -26.46 32.17
CA LYS A 121 7.48 -26.29 32.65
C LYS A 121 6.62 -25.61 31.59
N VAL A 122 6.14 -26.40 30.63
CA VAL A 122 5.20 -25.94 29.59
C VAL A 122 3.89 -26.76 29.61
N PRO A 123 2.75 -26.18 29.17
CA PRO A 123 1.51 -26.92 28.98
C PRO A 123 1.65 -28.12 28.04
N LYS A 124 0.81 -29.14 28.21
CA LYS A 124 0.81 -30.36 27.36
C LYS A 124 0.15 -30.18 26.00
N THR A 125 -0.69 -29.16 25.84
CA THR A 125 -1.48 -28.98 24.62
C THR A 125 -1.29 -27.59 24.03
N ALA A 126 -1.32 -27.50 22.71
CA ALA A 126 -1.25 -26.29 21.91
C ALA A 126 -2.37 -25.32 22.31
N LYS A 127 -3.57 -25.83 22.64
CA LYS A 127 -4.68 -24.97 23.07
C LYS A 127 -4.38 -24.24 24.38
N THR A 128 -3.89 -24.96 25.39
CA THR A 128 -3.46 -24.34 26.65
C THR A 128 -2.22 -23.46 26.44
N PHE A 129 -1.29 -23.93 25.59
CA PHE A 129 -0.07 -23.21 25.24
C PHE A 129 -0.31 -21.93 24.43
N LEU A 130 -1.41 -21.81 23.69
CA LEU A 130 -1.77 -20.59 22.96
C LEU A 130 -2.80 -19.75 23.72
N GLN A 131 -3.27 -20.22 24.88
CA GLN A 131 -4.39 -19.61 25.62
C GLN A 131 -5.65 -19.46 24.73
N THR A 132 -5.98 -20.51 23.99
CA THR A 132 -7.17 -20.55 23.14
C THR A 132 -8.43 -20.25 23.97
N PRO A 133 -9.34 -19.38 23.48
CA PRO A 133 -10.59 -19.10 24.16
C PRO A 133 -11.44 -20.36 24.40
N LYS A 134 -12.24 -20.34 25.48
CA LYS A 134 -13.21 -21.38 25.78
C LYS A 134 -14.44 -21.23 24.88
N VAL A 135 -15.19 -22.32 24.65
CA VAL A 135 -16.35 -22.37 23.74
C VAL A 135 -17.38 -21.27 24.02
N ASN A 136 -17.60 -20.90 25.28
CA ASN A 136 -18.61 -19.90 25.68
C ASN A 136 -18.09 -18.44 25.63
N SER A 137 -16.88 -18.20 25.09
CA SER A 137 -16.29 -16.85 25.05
C SER A 137 -16.86 -15.95 23.95
N HIS A 138 -17.67 -16.49 23.06
CA HIS A 138 -18.19 -15.80 21.90
C HIS A 138 -19.61 -16.26 21.58
N LYS A 139 -20.36 -15.40 20.89
CA LYS A 139 -21.72 -15.67 20.42
C LYS A 139 -21.77 -15.49 18.91
N VAL A 140 -22.22 -16.52 18.21
CA VAL A 140 -22.54 -16.44 16.79
C VAL A 140 -24.01 -16.01 16.66
N SER A 141 -24.24 -14.94 15.92
CA SER A 141 -25.58 -14.46 15.54
C SER A 141 -25.88 -14.81 14.08
N ILE A 142 -27.16 -14.80 13.72
CA ILE A 142 -27.60 -14.94 12.34
C ILE A 142 -27.62 -13.56 11.71
N VAL A 143 -27.00 -13.42 10.55
CA VAL A 143 -27.12 -12.26 9.66
C VAL A 143 -27.41 -12.86 8.30
N HIS A 144 -28.60 -12.64 7.74
CA HIS A 144 -29.02 -13.43 6.59
C HIS A 144 -28.11 -13.19 5.35
N PRO A 145 -27.85 -14.22 4.54
CA PRO A 145 -28.23 -15.64 4.70
C PRO A 145 -27.20 -16.49 5.46
N GLY A 146 -26.27 -15.88 6.18
CA GLY A 146 -25.17 -16.55 6.87
C GLY A 146 -25.16 -16.32 8.38
N SER A 147 -23.96 -16.27 8.92
CA SER A 147 -23.73 -16.11 10.36
C SER A 147 -22.67 -15.05 10.62
N TYR A 148 -22.69 -14.45 11.79
CA TYR A 148 -21.81 -13.37 12.18
C TYR A 148 -21.27 -13.60 13.58
N ILE A 149 -20.01 -13.25 13.79
CA ILE A 149 -19.39 -13.21 15.11
C ILE A 149 -18.90 -11.78 15.36
N HIS A 150 -19.37 -11.18 16.45
CA HIS A 150 -18.88 -9.89 16.90
C HIS A 150 -17.70 -10.11 17.86
N LEU A 151 -16.56 -9.50 17.57
CA LEU A 151 -15.41 -9.53 18.48
C LEU A 151 -15.48 -8.40 19.50
N GLY A 152 -16.17 -7.30 19.18
CA GLY A 152 -16.24 -6.09 20.00
C GLY A 152 -15.15 -5.10 19.60
N VAL A 153 -15.55 -3.88 19.26
CA VAL A 153 -14.62 -2.77 18.99
C VAL A 153 -13.91 -2.38 20.28
N GLU A 154 -14.66 -2.11 21.35
CA GLU A 154 -14.11 -1.71 22.64
C GLU A 154 -13.13 -2.77 23.19
N PHE A 155 -13.56 -4.03 23.16
CA PHE A 155 -12.75 -5.16 23.65
C PHE A 155 -11.42 -5.26 22.91
N MET A 156 -11.45 -5.19 21.58
CA MET A 156 -10.26 -5.36 20.76
C MET A 156 -9.35 -4.13 20.81
N LEU A 157 -9.89 -2.92 20.80
CA LEU A 157 -9.10 -1.70 20.96
C LEU A 157 -8.43 -1.65 22.33
N THR A 158 -9.13 -2.02 23.41
CA THR A 158 -8.56 -2.06 24.76
C THR A 158 -7.34 -2.98 24.83
N LYS A 159 -7.44 -4.18 24.26
CA LYS A 159 -6.33 -5.15 24.22
C LYS A 159 -5.10 -4.62 23.48
N ILE A 160 -5.30 -3.91 22.38
CA ILE A 160 -4.21 -3.40 21.53
C ILE A 160 -3.59 -2.12 22.09
N LEU A 161 -4.39 -1.25 22.72
CA LEU A 161 -3.94 0.06 23.19
C LEU A 161 -3.35 0.01 24.61
N ALA A 162 -3.81 -0.90 25.48
CA ALA A 162 -3.33 -0.98 26.86
C ALA A 162 -1.79 -1.10 27.00
N PRO A 163 -1.07 -1.91 26.19
CA PRO A 163 0.40 -1.97 26.26
C PRO A 163 1.11 -0.67 25.84
N HIS A 164 0.42 0.20 25.10
CA HIS A 164 0.98 1.43 24.54
C HIS A 164 0.42 2.68 25.21
N ILE A 165 -0.36 2.55 26.29
CA ILE A 165 -1.16 3.65 26.85
C ILE A 165 -0.31 4.86 27.25
N PHE A 166 0.89 4.63 27.80
CA PHE A 166 1.82 5.69 28.19
C PHE A 166 2.41 6.46 26.99
N CYS A 167 2.44 5.85 25.80
CA CYS A 167 2.87 6.52 24.56
C CYS A 167 1.73 7.27 23.86
N LEU A 168 0.48 7.07 24.32
CA LEU A 168 -0.74 7.59 23.69
C LEU A 168 -1.31 8.80 24.44
N GLU A 169 -0.64 9.27 25.49
CA GLU A 169 -1.05 10.43 26.27
C GLU A 169 -0.97 11.70 25.41
N ASN A 170 -2.07 12.03 24.73
CA ASN A 170 -2.18 13.20 23.87
C ASN A 170 -3.63 13.69 23.79
N LYS A 171 -3.82 15.00 23.58
CA LYS A 171 -5.14 15.66 23.43
C LYS A 171 -5.80 15.46 22.06
N ILE A 172 -5.20 14.66 21.16
CA ILE A 172 -5.68 14.48 19.79
C ILE A 172 -6.46 13.15 19.69
N PRO A 173 -7.65 13.13 19.06
CA PRO A 173 -8.36 11.89 18.79
C PRO A 173 -7.52 10.87 18.02
N ILE A 174 -7.63 9.61 18.41
CA ILE A 174 -7.08 8.48 17.65
C ILE A 174 -7.93 8.29 16.40
N LYS A 175 -7.29 8.42 15.23
CA LYS A 175 -7.92 8.27 13.92
C LYS A 175 -7.94 6.81 13.51
N LEU A 176 -9.12 6.28 13.27
CA LEU A 176 -9.34 4.90 12.87
C LEU A 176 -9.59 4.81 11.36
N SER A 177 -8.97 3.80 10.77
CA SER A 177 -9.19 3.37 9.39
C SER A 177 -9.91 2.04 9.39
N VAL A 178 -11.09 2.00 8.76
CA VAL A 178 -11.95 0.83 8.69
C VAL A 178 -11.82 0.18 7.31
N ASN A 179 -11.79 -1.14 7.24
CA ASN A 179 -11.86 -1.90 5.99
C ASN A 179 -12.95 -2.96 6.05
N ILE A 180 -13.70 -3.06 4.96
CA ILE A 180 -14.79 -4.02 4.78
C ILE A 180 -14.69 -4.56 3.36
N ASP A 181 -14.15 -5.76 3.22
CA ASP A 181 -14.00 -6.45 1.93
C ASP A 181 -14.41 -7.92 2.03
N GLY A 182 -14.80 -8.51 0.90
CA GLY A 182 -15.10 -9.92 0.81
C GLY A 182 -13.84 -10.77 0.64
N LEU A 183 -13.70 -11.82 1.45
CA LEU A 183 -12.57 -12.77 1.42
C LEU A 183 -13.06 -14.18 1.05
N PRO A 184 -12.85 -14.64 -0.19
CA PRO A 184 -13.12 -16.03 -0.56
C PRO A 184 -12.20 -17.00 0.19
N LEU A 185 -12.77 -17.97 0.91
CA LEU A 185 -12.01 -18.92 1.73
C LEU A 185 -11.28 -19.96 0.88
N THR A 186 -11.92 -20.44 -0.17
CA THR A 186 -11.38 -21.49 -1.05
C THR A 186 -11.63 -21.11 -2.51
N SER A 187 -10.75 -21.52 -3.41
CA SER A 187 -10.99 -21.38 -4.86
C SER A 187 -12.04 -22.35 -5.40
N SER A 188 -12.41 -23.38 -4.62
CA SER A 188 -13.31 -24.46 -5.00
C SER A 188 -14.74 -24.31 -4.47
N SER A 189 -15.03 -23.29 -3.65
CA SER A 189 -16.38 -23.02 -3.12
C SER A 189 -16.71 -21.53 -3.12
N LYS A 190 -17.99 -21.20 -3.01
CA LYS A 190 -18.49 -19.81 -2.87
C LYS A 190 -18.42 -19.29 -1.43
N SER A 191 -17.83 -20.05 -0.51
CA SER A 191 -17.72 -19.68 0.90
C SER A 191 -16.84 -18.45 1.06
N SER A 192 -17.34 -17.44 1.75
CA SER A 192 -16.63 -16.17 1.93
C SER A 192 -16.79 -15.64 3.35
N PHE A 193 -15.72 -15.01 3.84
CA PHE A 193 -15.79 -14.13 4.99
C PHE A 193 -15.99 -12.69 4.54
N TRP A 194 -16.67 -11.90 5.36
CA TRP A 194 -16.73 -10.45 5.27
C TRP A 194 -16.34 -9.89 6.64
N PRO A 195 -15.03 -9.70 6.89
CA PRO A 195 -14.56 -9.08 8.11
C PRO A 195 -14.77 -7.57 8.09
N ILE A 196 -14.97 -7.02 9.28
CA ILE A 196 -14.85 -5.60 9.59
C ILE A 196 -13.52 -5.45 10.31
N LEU A 197 -12.58 -4.75 9.68
CA LEU A 197 -11.22 -4.54 10.18
C LEU A 197 -11.02 -3.07 10.53
N ILE A 198 -10.24 -2.81 11.57
CA ILE A 198 -9.82 -1.48 12.00
C ILE A 198 -8.29 -1.41 11.99
N SER A 199 -7.74 -0.24 11.72
CA SER A 199 -6.33 0.09 11.93
C SER A 199 -6.18 1.54 12.36
N PHE A 200 -4.97 1.94 12.73
CA PHE A 200 -4.68 3.29 13.23
C PHE A 200 -4.07 4.15 12.12
N ALA A 201 -4.56 5.37 11.94
CA ALA A 201 -4.11 6.28 10.88
C ALA A 201 -3.11 7.34 11.38
N ASN A 202 -3.15 7.70 12.67
CA ASN A 202 -2.28 8.74 13.25
C ASN A 202 -1.45 8.28 14.45
N VAL A 203 -1.31 6.96 14.66
CA VAL A 203 -0.52 6.39 15.77
C VAL A 203 0.69 5.67 15.18
N PRO A 204 1.88 6.30 15.12
CA PRO A 204 3.05 5.79 14.39
C PRO A 204 3.45 4.35 14.74
N ILE A 205 3.40 3.99 16.03
CA ILE A 205 3.76 2.64 16.51
C ILE A 205 2.74 1.57 16.09
N LEU A 206 1.51 1.96 15.70
CA LEU A 206 0.41 1.06 15.34
C LEU A 206 -0.06 1.19 13.88
N LEU A 207 0.63 1.95 13.01
CA LEU A 207 0.19 2.18 11.62
C LEU A 207 -0.01 0.90 10.79
N LYS A 208 0.76 -0.14 11.09
CA LYS A 208 0.69 -1.46 10.42
C LYS A 208 -0.22 -2.45 11.16
N THR A 209 -0.73 -2.10 12.33
CA THR A 209 -1.57 -2.97 13.15
C THR A 209 -3.00 -2.98 12.60
N VAL A 210 -3.51 -4.18 12.32
CA VAL A 210 -4.88 -4.41 11.86
C VAL A 210 -5.60 -5.26 12.91
N VAL A 211 -6.83 -4.83 13.23
CA VAL A 211 -7.63 -5.34 14.33
C VAL A 211 -9.01 -5.74 13.79
N PRO A 212 -9.37 -7.03 13.77
CA PRO A 212 -10.71 -7.45 13.39
C PRO A 212 -11.70 -7.17 14.53
N VAL A 213 -12.86 -6.64 14.20
CA VAL A 213 -13.93 -6.33 15.20
C VAL A 213 -15.23 -7.07 14.93
N GLY A 214 -15.40 -7.61 13.73
CA GLY A 214 -16.53 -8.47 13.39
C GLY A 214 -16.24 -9.29 12.15
N ILE A 215 -16.84 -10.48 12.05
CA ILE A 215 -16.66 -11.36 10.89
C ILE A 215 -17.99 -12.00 10.54
N TYR A 216 -18.47 -11.74 9.33
CA TYR A 216 -19.54 -12.52 8.73
C TYR A 216 -18.98 -13.70 7.95
N HIS A 217 -19.67 -14.83 7.97
CA HIS A 217 -19.46 -15.99 7.12
C HIS A 217 -20.73 -16.33 6.36
N GLY A 218 -20.60 -16.38 5.03
CA GLY A 218 -21.65 -16.84 4.13
C GLY A 218 -21.14 -17.98 3.26
N LYS A 219 -21.89 -19.08 3.21
CA LYS A 219 -21.54 -20.26 2.40
C LYS A 219 -21.59 -19.97 0.89
N PHE A 220 -22.46 -19.06 0.47
CA PHE A 220 -22.71 -18.80 -0.96
C PHE A 220 -22.64 -17.33 -1.34
N THR A 221 -22.97 -16.43 -0.42
CA THR A 221 -23.11 -15.00 -0.70
C THR A 221 -22.67 -14.15 0.47
N LYS A 222 -22.35 -12.89 0.17
CA LYS A 222 -22.23 -11.81 1.15
C LYS A 222 -23.55 -11.59 1.93
N PRO A 223 -23.53 -10.80 3.02
CA PRO A 223 -24.76 -10.45 3.75
C PRO A 223 -25.77 -9.78 2.82
N SER A 224 -27.06 -10.05 3.01
CA SER A 224 -28.11 -9.41 2.20
C SER A 224 -28.37 -7.97 2.63
N SER A 225 -28.22 -7.67 3.92
CA SER A 225 -28.43 -6.34 4.51
C SER A 225 -27.11 -5.79 5.05
N SER A 226 -26.71 -4.62 4.54
CA SER A 226 -25.57 -3.86 5.10
C SER A 226 -25.89 -3.31 6.48
N HIS A 227 -27.16 -2.99 6.76
CA HIS A 227 -27.62 -2.54 8.08
C HIS A 227 -27.43 -3.65 9.13
N GLU A 228 -27.96 -4.85 8.92
CA GLU A 228 -27.80 -5.96 9.89
C GLU A 228 -26.33 -6.32 10.11
N PHE A 229 -25.55 -6.33 9.02
CA PHE A 229 -24.13 -6.66 9.07
C PHE A 229 -23.30 -5.64 9.85
N LEU A 230 -23.57 -4.33 9.67
CA LEU A 230 -22.80 -3.26 10.30
C LEU A 230 -23.36 -2.81 11.65
N ASN A 231 -24.60 -3.15 11.99
CA ASN A 231 -25.27 -2.66 13.21
C ASN A 231 -24.44 -2.82 14.50
N PRO A 232 -23.84 -4.00 14.81
CA PRO A 232 -23.00 -4.13 16.01
C PRO A 232 -21.81 -3.17 16.02
N PHE A 233 -21.13 -3.02 14.88
CA PHE A 233 -20.00 -2.11 14.72
C PHE A 233 -20.42 -0.64 14.85
N ILE A 234 -21.50 -0.22 14.18
CA ILE A 234 -22.00 1.16 14.21
C ILE A 234 -22.43 1.54 15.63
N THR A 235 -23.12 0.64 16.33
CA THR A 235 -23.57 0.87 17.71
C THR A 235 -22.39 1.14 18.64
N GLU A 236 -21.36 0.27 18.65
CA GLU A 236 -20.18 0.49 19.49
C GLU A 236 -19.38 1.73 19.07
N MET A 237 -19.21 1.97 17.76
CA MET A 237 -18.48 3.14 17.29
C MET A 237 -19.15 4.47 17.67
N LYS A 238 -20.49 4.54 17.66
CA LYS A 238 -21.23 5.73 18.12
C LYS A 238 -20.93 6.03 19.58
N GLU A 239 -20.95 5.00 20.44
CA GLU A 239 -20.62 5.14 21.86
C GLU A 239 -19.15 5.58 22.04
N ILE A 240 -18.21 4.93 21.35
CA ILE A 240 -16.78 5.24 21.44
C ILE A 240 -16.46 6.66 20.93
N ILE A 241 -17.10 7.12 19.85
CA ILE A 241 -16.88 8.48 19.31
C ILE A 241 -17.43 9.53 20.27
N ASN A 242 -18.64 9.33 20.83
CA ASN A 242 -19.28 10.30 21.72
C ASN A 242 -18.58 10.34 23.09
N ASN A 243 -18.40 9.18 23.70
CA ASN A 243 -17.98 9.06 25.09
C ASN A 243 -16.45 8.91 25.22
N GLY A 244 -15.78 8.35 24.21
CA GLY A 244 -14.39 7.90 24.30
C GLY A 244 -14.27 6.51 24.91
N LEU A 245 -13.04 6.00 25.01
CA LEU A 245 -12.73 4.71 25.65
C LEU A 245 -11.77 4.93 26.82
N CYS A 246 -12.12 4.46 28.01
CA CYS A 246 -11.28 4.57 29.20
C CYS A 246 -10.40 3.31 29.34
N ILE A 247 -9.08 3.49 29.28
CA ILE A 247 -8.09 2.41 29.43
C ILE A 247 -7.10 2.83 30.53
N ASN A 248 -6.98 2.04 31.59
CA ASN A 248 -6.10 2.35 32.73
C ASN A 248 -6.28 3.78 33.28
N ASN A 249 -7.53 4.21 33.44
CA ASN A 249 -7.94 5.56 33.86
C ASN A 249 -7.57 6.71 32.90
N ILE A 250 -7.10 6.40 31.68
CA ILE A 250 -6.85 7.38 30.63
C ILE A 250 -7.99 7.32 29.62
N LEU A 251 -8.67 8.46 29.43
CA LEU A 251 -9.75 8.60 28.45
C LEU A 251 -9.18 8.92 27.07
N LEU A 252 -9.34 7.99 26.12
CA LEU A 252 -8.96 8.17 24.73
C LEU A 252 -10.18 8.59 23.91
N LYS A 253 -10.00 9.59 23.03
CA LYS A 253 -11.01 10.01 22.05
C LYS A 253 -10.71 9.40 20.69
N PHE A 254 -11.75 9.16 19.89
CA PHE A 254 -11.64 8.48 18.60
C PHE A 254 -12.44 9.19 17.52
N GLU A 255 -11.97 9.07 16.28
CA GLU A 255 -12.73 9.42 15.08
C GLU A 255 -12.48 8.35 14.00
N ILE A 256 -13.43 8.20 13.08
CA ILE A 256 -13.21 7.40 11.86
C ILE A 256 -12.73 8.34 10.78
N SER A 257 -11.47 8.23 10.39
CA SER A 257 -10.89 9.10 9.37
C SER A 257 -11.08 8.55 7.97
N GLN A 258 -11.10 7.23 7.81
CA GLN A 258 -11.18 6.61 6.49
C GLN A 258 -11.85 5.23 6.50
N ILE A 259 -12.66 4.97 5.49
CA ILE A 259 -13.30 3.68 5.20
C ILE A 259 -12.79 3.22 3.83
N VAL A 260 -12.00 2.15 3.85
CA VAL A 260 -11.24 1.62 2.72
C VAL A 260 -11.93 0.34 2.24
N CYS A 261 -12.52 0.37 1.05
CA CYS A 261 -13.20 -0.80 0.45
C CYS A 261 -12.94 -0.86 -1.05
N ASP A 262 -13.01 -2.07 -1.61
CA ASP A 262 -13.13 -2.24 -3.06
C ASP A 262 -14.47 -1.68 -3.58
N ALA A 263 -14.60 -1.47 -4.90
CA ALA A 263 -15.81 -0.85 -5.45
C ALA A 263 -17.12 -1.63 -5.17
N PRO A 264 -17.18 -2.98 -5.32
CA PRO A 264 -18.35 -3.76 -4.93
C PRO A 264 -18.73 -3.65 -3.45
N ALA A 265 -17.76 -3.69 -2.53
CA ALA A 265 -18.01 -3.58 -1.09
C ALA A 265 -18.40 -2.14 -0.73
N LYS A 266 -17.79 -1.14 -1.36
CA LYS A 266 -18.17 0.27 -1.23
C LYS A 266 -19.64 0.50 -1.58
N SER A 267 -20.10 0.01 -2.74
CA SER A 267 -21.51 0.13 -3.12
C SER A 267 -22.47 -0.58 -2.15
N PHE A 268 -22.01 -1.65 -1.48
CA PHE A 268 -22.79 -2.38 -0.50
C PHE A 268 -22.91 -1.61 0.83
N VAL A 269 -21.81 -1.11 1.39
CA VAL A 269 -21.83 -0.38 2.67
C VAL A 269 -22.52 0.98 2.54
N LEU A 270 -22.44 1.61 1.36
CA LEU A 270 -23.12 2.87 1.05
C LEU A 270 -24.59 2.70 0.65
N ASN A 271 -25.07 1.48 0.37
CA ASN A 271 -26.39 1.25 -0.25
C ASN A 271 -26.65 2.11 -1.49
N VAL A 272 -25.68 2.12 -2.42
CA VAL A 272 -25.75 2.87 -3.68
C VAL A 272 -25.69 1.93 -4.88
N LYS A 273 -25.93 2.45 -6.09
CA LYS A 273 -25.73 1.70 -7.33
C LYS A 273 -24.29 1.22 -7.45
N ASN A 274 -24.13 0.16 -8.23
CA ASN A 274 -22.82 -0.45 -8.42
C ASN A 274 -21.96 0.45 -9.33
N PHE A 275 -20.64 0.31 -9.23
CA PHE A 275 -19.66 1.13 -9.98
C PHE A 275 -19.81 1.08 -11.52
N ASN A 276 -20.57 0.12 -12.05
CA ASN A 276 -20.87 -0.07 -13.46
C ASN A 276 -22.29 0.40 -13.87
N ALA A 277 -23.01 1.09 -12.99
CA ALA A 277 -24.28 1.73 -13.31
C ALA A 277 -24.06 3.08 -14.02
N TYR A 278 -25.12 3.62 -14.64
CA TYR A 278 -25.12 4.95 -15.25
C TYR A 278 -24.68 6.02 -14.24
N HIS A 279 -25.24 6.00 -13.03
CA HIS A 279 -24.80 6.84 -11.91
C HIS A 279 -23.92 6.01 -10.98
N GLY A 280 -22.73 5.62 -11.46
CA GLY A 280 -21.85 4.65 -10.77
C GLY A 280 -20.65 5.26 -10.04
N CYS A 281 -20.22 6.48 -10.39
CA CYS A 281 -19.13 7.16 -9.69
C CYS A 281 -19.54 7.52 -8.27
N ASN A 282 -18.68 7.34 -7.27
CA ASN A 282 -18.99 7.74 -5.89
C ASN A 282 -18.63 9.21 -5.62
N SER A 283 -17.68 9.77 -6.36
CA SER A 283 -17.12 11.10 -6.11
C SER A 283 -17.84 12.23 -6.84
N CYS A 284 -18.38 12.00 -8.06
CA CYS A 284 -19.05 13.03 -8.84
C CYS A 284 -20.30 12.53 -9.57
N THR A 285 -21.21 13.45 -9.89
CA THR A 285 -22.54 13.18 -10.47
C THR A 285 -22.52 12.83 -11.96
N VAL A 286 -21.37 12.36 -12.48
CA VAL A 286 -21.26 11.97 -13.89
C VAL A 286 -22.26 10.88 -14.24
N GLU A 287 -22.95 11.06 -15.36
CA GLU A 287 -23.74 10.02 -16.00
C GLU A 287 -22.85 9.25 -16.98
N GLY A 288 -22.76 7.94 -16.78
CA GLY A 288 -22.03 7.04 -17.67
C GLY A 288 -22.80 6.72 -18.93
N THR A 289 -22.10 6.34 -20.00
CA THR A 289 -22.68 5.87 -21.26
C THR A 289 -22.36 4.39 -21.47
N PHE A 290 -23.34 3.61 -21.90
CA PHE A 290 -23.14 2.19 -22.22
C PHE A 290 -22.62 2.01 -23.65
N ILE A 291 -21.33 1.70 -23.80
CA ILE A 291 -20.62 1.60 -25.09
C ILE A 291 -20.04 0.19 -25.23
N LYS A 292 -20.40 -0.52 -26.30
CA LYS A 292 -19.88 -1.88 -26.63
C LYS A 292 -19.86 -2.82 -25.41
N ASN A 293 -21.00 -2.95 -24.74
CA ASN A 293 -21.21 -3.79 -23.57
C ASN A 293 -20.42 -3.38 -22.32
N ARG A 294 -20.08 -2.10 -22.18
CA ARG A 294 -19.33 -1.56 -21.04
C ARG A 294 -19.87 -0.20 -20.63
N MET A 295 -19.87 0.08 -19.33
CA MET A 295 -20.16 1.41 -18.80
C MET A 295 -18.89 2.27 -18.88
N ALA A 296 -18.99 3.45 -19.50
CA ALA A 296 -17.92 4.42 -19.68
C ALA A 296 -18.31 5.79 -19.11
N PHE A 297 -17.38 6.47 -18.43
CA PHE A 297 -17.58 7.78 -17.81
C PHE A 297 -16.64 8.79 -18.46
N LEU A 298 -17.12 9.47 -19.51
CA LEU A 298 -16.29 10.30 -20.38
C LEU A 298 -16.19 11.76 -19.92
N GLU A 299 -17.19 12.27 -19.20
CA GLU A 299 -17.18 13.63 -18.65
C GLU A 299 -16.24 13.73 -17.43
N LEU A 300 -15.40 14.76 -17.41
CA LEU A 300 -14.36 14.94 -16.37
C LEU A 300 -14.63 16.12 -15.43
N ASN A 301 -15.66 16.92 -15.71
CA ASN A 301 -15.97 18.14 -14.96
C ASN A 301 -17.35 18.08 -14.27
N ALA A 302 -17.93 16.88 -14.15
CA ALA A 302 -19.18 16.69 -13.44
C ALA A 302 -19.06 17.16 -11.97
N PRO A 303 -20.12 17.78 -11.40
CA PRO A 303 -20.12 18.24 -10.02
C PRO A 303 -19.74 17.15 -9.01
N LEU A 304 -18.95 17.51 -8.01
CA LEU A 304 -18.61 16.61 -6.91
C LEU A 304 -19.84 16.37 -6.02
N ARG A 305 -19.98 15.16 -5.48
CA ARG A 305 -20.93 14.89 -4.40
C ARG A 305 -20.38 15.47 -3.09
N SER A 306 -21.28 15.94 -2.24
CA SER A 306 -20.96 16.38 -0.88
C SER A 306 -21.68 15.50 0.14
N ASN A 307 -21.27 15.58 1.40
CA ASN A 307 -21.96 14.91 2.49
C ASN A 307 -23.44 15.30 2.57
N GLU A 308 -23.75 16.58 2.34
CA GLU A 308 -25.12 17.08 2.33
C GLU A 308 -25.94 16.47 1.18
N THR A 309 -25.41 16.52 -0.06
CA THR A 309 -26.14 15.98 -1.21
C THR A 309 -26.34 14.47 -1.12
N PHE A 310 -25.38 13.75 -0.53
CA PHE A 310 -25.51 12.31 -0.25
C PHE A 310 -26.59 12.02 0.80
N ARG A 311 -26.58 12.70 1.96
CA ARG A 311 -27.54 12.44 3.06
C ARG A 311 -28.97 12.81 2.67
N ASN A 312 -29.12 13.92 1.93
CA ASN A 312 -30.39 14.36 1.35
C ASN A 312 -30.82 13.56 0.11
N LYS A 313 -29.98 12.63 -0.37
CA LYS A 313 -30.26 11.70 -1.48
C LYS A 313 -30.69 12.42 -2.76
N LEU A 314 -30.04 13.55 -3.08
CA LEU A 314 -30.42 14.39 -4.23
C LEU A 314 -30.23 13.72 -5.60
N ASP A 315 -29.34 12.72 -5.69
CA ASP A 315 -29.14 11.91 -6.90
C ASP A 315 -29.87 10.57 -6.77
N GLU A 316 -31.18 10.57 -7.06
CA GLU A 316 -32.06 9.40 -6.94
C GLU A 316 -31.58 8.18 -7.75
N TYR A 317 -30.85 8.43 -8.85
CA TYR A 317 -30.31 7.37 -9.69
C TYR A 317 -29.05 6.73 -9.11
N TYR A 318 -28.33 7.40 -8.21
CA TYR A 318 -27.17 6.88 -7.50
C TYR A 318 -27.55 6.08 -6.24
N HIS A 319 -28.57 6.52 -5.50
CA HIS A 319 -28.96 5.85 -4.25
C HIS A 319 -29.79 4.57 -4.50
N LYS A 320 -29.67 3.59 -3.61
CA LYS A 320 -30.61 2.46 -3.51
C LYS A 320 -31.45 2.54 -2.24
N ASP A 321 -30.80 2.90 -1.13
CA ASP A 321 -31.40 3.01 0.20
C ASP A 321 -30.51 3.91 1.08
N VAL A 322 -30.90 4.11 2.33
CA VAL A 322 -30.10 4.75 3.39
C VAL A 322 -28.86 3.90 3.67
N SER A 323 -27.69 4.52 3.82
CA SER A 323 -26.49 3.82 4.28
C SER A 323 -26.47 3.72 5.80
N PRO A 324 -26.12 2.56 6.41
CA PRO A 324 -25.87 2.48 7.85
C PRO A 324 -24.75 3.42 8.33
N LEU A 325 -23.85 3.85 7.44
CA LEU A 325 -22.80 4.81 7.76
C LEU A 325 -23.35 6.23 8.01
N GLU A 326 -24.57 6.54 7.58
CA GLU A 326 -25.23 7.83 7.86
C GLU A 326 -25.48 8.03 9.36
N GLU A 327 -25.49 6.97 10.17
CA GLU A 327 -25.62 7.09 11.63
C GLU A 327 -24.37 7.62 12.35
N LEU A 328 -23.22 7.61 11.67
CA LEU A 328 -21.96 8.09 12.22
C LEU A 328 -21.77 9.58 11.89
N PRO A 329 -21.11 10.34 12.78
CA PRO A 329 -20.80 11.75 12.56
C PRO A 329 -19.58 11.92 11.63
N ILE A 330 -19.67 11.36 10.42
CA ILE A 330 -18.62 11.42 9.39
C ILE A 330 -19.14 12.10 8.13
N ASP A 331 -18.23 12.73 7.40
CA ASP A 331 -18.46 13.11 6.00
C ASP A 331 -18.29 11.87 5.11
N ILE A 332 -19.40 11.36 4.59
CA ILE A 332 -19.39 10.10 3.83
C ILE A 332 -18.54 10.22 2.56
N THR A 333 -18.57 11.38 1.89
CA THR A 333 -17.92 11.59 0.61
C THR A 333 -16.40 11.69 0.70
N SER A 334 -15.88 12.25 1.80
CA SER A 334 -14.44 12.32 2.04
C SER A 334 -13.90 11.12 2.84
N THR A 335 -14.69 10.54 3.74
CA THR A 335 -14.27 9.41 4.60
C THR A 335 -14.26 8.08 3.83
N VAL A 336 -15.19 7.85 2.90
CA VAL A 336 -15.22 6.61 2.10
C VAL A 336 -14.32 6.75 0.87
N VAL A 337 -13.06 6.37 1.02
CA VAL A 337 -11.97 6.74 0.10
C VAL A 337 -11.99 5.97 -1.21
N LEU A 338 -11.56 6.62 -2.30
CA LEU A 338 -11.11 5.93 -3.51
C LEU A 338 -9.64 5.52 -3.34
N GLU A 339 -9.41 4.26 -2.97
CA GLU A 339 -8.08 3.81 -2.54
C GLU A 339 -7.20 3.28 -3.68
N TYR A 340 -5.89 3.44 -3.46
CA TYR A 340 -4.82 3.24 -4.44
C TYR A 340 -4.68 1.80 -5.00
N MET A 341 -4.86 0.78 -4.16
CA MET A 341 -4.53 -0.61 -4.49
C MET A 341 -5.49 -1.19 -5.54
N HIS A 342 -6.79 -1.10 -5.33
CA HIS A 342 -7.80 -1.62 -6.25
C HIS A 342 -8.04 -0.67 -7.42
N ASN A 343 -8.05 0.66 -7.18
CA ASN A 343 -8.30 1.62 -8.24
C ASN A 343 -7.15 1.68 -9.25
N ILE A 344 -5.93 1.98 -8.79
CA ILE A 344 -4.79 2.24 -9.68
C ILE A 344 -4.07 0.96 -10.02
N CYS A 345 -3.59 0.21 -9.02
CA CYS A 345 -2.72 -0.96 -9.27
C CYS A 345 -3.47 -2.10 -9.97
N LEU A 346 -4.57 -2.57 -9.37
CA LEU A 346 -5.36 -3.68 -9.93
C LEU A 346 -6.34 -3.23 -11.02
N GLY A 347 -6.77 -1.97 -11.00
CA GLY A 347 -7.75 -1.42 -11.92
C GLY A 347 -7.14 -0.88 -13.21
N VAL A 348 -6.24 0.09 -13.10
CA VAL A 348 -5.66 0.81 -14.26
C VAL A 348 -4.40 0.11 -14.78
N VAL A 349 -3.38 -0.10 -13.92
CA VAL A 349 -2.07 -0.61 -14.35
C VAL A 349 -2.20 -2.01 -14.94
N LYS A 350 -2.92 -2.91 -14.27
CA LYS A 350 -3.22 -4.25 -14.81
C LYS A 350 -3.84 -4.18 -16.21
N LYS A 351 -4.80 -3.28 -16.42
CA LYS A 351 -5.50 -3.14 -17.69
C LYS A 351 -4.59 -2.61 -18.81
N LEU A 352 -3.72 -1.65 -18.51
CA LEU A 352 -2.71 -1.16 -19.44
C LEU A 352 -1.79 -2.29 -19.92
N ILE A 353 -1.22 -3.07 -19.00
CA ILE A 353 -0.34 -4.19 -19.36
C ILE A 353 -1.09 -5.26 -20.17
N VAL A 354 -2.36 -5.53 -19.84
CA VAL A 354 -3.21 -6.43 -20.62
C VAL A 354 -3.47 -5.88 -22.04
N PHE A 355 -3.64 -4.56 -22.23
CA PHE A 355 -3.71 -4.01 -23.58
C PHE A 355 -2.43 -4.21 -24.38
N TRP A 356 -1.30 -3.95 -23.74
CA TRP A 356 0.00 -4.03 -24.40
C TRP A 356 0.43 -5.47 -24.73
N THR A 357 -0.07 -6.45 -23.99
CA THR A 357 0.27 -7.88 -24.21
C THR A 357 -0.80 -8.63 -25.00
N LYS A 358 -2.08 -8.36 -24.74
CA LYS A 358 -3.23 -9.14 -25.20
C LYS A 358 -4.30 -8.30 -25.92
N GLY A 359 -4.17 -6.98 -25.97
CA GLY A 359 -5.13 -6.04 -26.55
C GLY A 359 -5.20 -6.08 -28.09
N LYS A 360 -5.64 -4.99 -28.74
CA LYS A 360 -5.62 -4.91 -30.22
C LYS A 360 -4.21 -4.62 -30.72
N LYS A 361 -3.85 -5.08 -31.93
CA LYS A 361 -2.51 -4.85 -32.53
C LYS A 361 -1.99 -3.39 -32.42
N PRO A 362 -2.80 -2.33 -32.61
CA PRO A 362 -2.31 -0.96 -32.53
C PRO A 362 -1.75 -0.54 -31.15
N VAL A 363 -2.15 -1.22 -30.07
CA VAL A 363 -1.72 -0.91 -28.70
C VAL A 363 -0.75 -1.94 -28.12
N ARG A 364 -0.45 -3.02 -28.85
CA ARG A 364 0.44 -4.08 -28.37
C ARG A 364 1.91 -3.68 -28.46
N LEU A 365 2.71 -4.24 -27.55
CA LEU A 365 4.17 -4.32 -27.68
C LEU A 365 4.51 -5.12 -28.94
N ILE A 366 5.59 -4.72 -29.61
CA ILE A 366 6.11 -5.44 -30.77
C ILE A 366 6.77 -6.74 -30.30
N ASN A 367 7.64 -6.65 -29.29
CA ASN A 367 8.32 -7.80 -28.69
C ASN A 367 8.12 -7.82 -27.15
N PRO A 368 7.03 -8.43 -26.64
CA PRO A 368 6.78 -8.53 -25.20
C PRO A 368 7.80 -9.43 -24.47
N ASP A 369 8.51 -10.31 -25.18
CA ASP A 369 9.47 -11.24 -24.60
C ASP A 369 10.74 -10.49 -24.16
N GLU A 370 11.17 -9.48 -24.92
CA GLU A 370 12.26 -8.57 -24.53
C GLU A 370 11.96 -7.85 -23.21
N VAL A 371 10.74 -7.33 -23.06
CA VAL A 371 10.29 -6.68 -21.82
C VAL A 371 10.29 -7.68 -20.66
N SER A 372 9.84 -8.91 -20.91
CA SER A 372 9.83 -9.98 -19.92
C SER A 372 11.25 -10.37 -19.47
N GLN A 373 12.19 -10.50 -20.41
CA GLN A 373 13.58 -10.81 -20.10
C GLN A 373 14.23 -9.70 -19.28
N GLU A 374 13.96 -8.44 -19.61
CA GLU A 374 14.49 -7.30 -18.87
C GLU A 374 13.93 -7.22 -17.45
N LEU A 375 12.64 -7.49 -17.26
CA LEU A 375 12.04 -7.62 -15.92
C LEU A 375 12.71 -8.73 -15.10
N VAL A 376 13.01 -9.87 -15.71
CA VAL A 376 13.71 -10.98 -15.04
C VAL A 376 15.15 -10.59 -14.69
N ASN A 377 15.85 -9.89 -15.56
CA ASN A 377 17.21 -9.42 -15.32
C ASN A 377 17.28 -8.40 -14.17
N MET A 378 16.21 -7.62 -13.95
CA MET A 378 16.12 -6.65 -12.85
C MET A 378 16.00 -7.28 -11.46
N LYS A 379 15.68 -8.58 -11.35
CA LYS A 379 15.46 -9.27 -10.05
C LYS A 379 16.64 -9.14 -9.09
N SER A 380 17.87 -9.22 -9.59
CA SER A 380 19.09 -9.16 -8.77
C SER A 380 19.39 -7.77 -8.22
N PHE A 381 18.77 -6.74 -8.79
CA PHE A 381 18.96 -5.32 -8.42
C PHE A 381 17.82 -4.77 -7.56
N LEU A 382 16.68 -5.47 -7.48
CA LEU A 382 15.53 -5.00 -6.72
C LEU A 382 15.82 -5.06 -5.20
N PRO A 383 15.68 -3.95 -4.45
CA PRO A 383 15.98 -3.90 -3.03
C PRO A 383 15.27 -4.95 -2.19
N SER A 384 15.87 -5.32 -1.05
CA SER A 384 15.33 -6.33 -0.14
C SER A 384 13.98 -5.98 0.49
N GLU A 385 13.55 -4.72 0.44
CA GLU A 385 12.24 -4.24 0.91
C GLU A 385 11.09 -4.71 0.00
N PHE A 386 11.38 -5.12 -1.23
CA PHE A 386 10.35 -5.66 -2.13
C PHE A 386 10.07 -7.12 -1.81
N ASN A 387 8.89 -7.39 -1.25
CA ASN A 387 8.43 -8.75 -0.93
C ASN A 387 8.21 -9.65 -2.16
N ARG A 388 8.07 -9.07 -3.36
CA ARG A 388 7.89 -9.80 -4.62
C ARG A 388 8.83 -9.25 -5.67
N LEU A 389 9.55 -10.16 -6.33
CA LEU A 389 10.45 -9.82 -7.43
C LEU A 389 9.68 -9.75 -8.76
N PRO A 390 10.16 -9.00 -9.76
CA PRO A 390 9.47 -8.85 -11.03
C PRO A 390 9.37 -10.20 -11.75
N ARG A 391 8.27 -10.43 -12.47
CA ARG A 391 8.02 -11.66 -13.24
C ARG A 391 7.78 -11.32 -14.70
N THR A 392 7.66 -12.34 -15.54
CA THR A 392 7.42 -12.16 -16.98
C THR A 392 6.02 -11.60 -17.23
N LEU A 393 5.83 -10.98 -18.39
CA LEU A 393 4.52 -10.46 -18.79
C LEU A 393 3.51 -11.58 -19.11
N GLU A 394 3.95 -12.80 -19.38
CA GLU A 394 3.05 -13.94 -19.60
C GLU A 394 2.20 -14.23 -18.35
N GLU A 395 2.78 -14.03 -17.17
CA GLU A 395 2.15 -14.28 -15.88
C GLU A 395 1.31 -13.12 -15.35
N VAL A 396 1.12 -12.04 -16.13
CA VAL A 396 0.44 -10.80 -15.68
C VAL A 396 -0.95 -11.04 -15.07
N GLU A 397 -1.66 -12.08 -15.53
CA GLU A 397 -2.97 -12.44 -14.97
C GLU A 397 -2.90 -12.86 -13.49
N TYR A 398 -1.74 -13.34 -13.04
CA TYR A 398 -1.45 -13.83 -11.69
C TYR A 398 -0.64 -12.84 -10.83
N TRP A 399 -0.31 -11.67 -11.36
CA TRP A 399 0.37 -10.63 -10.59
C TRP A 399 -0.51 -10.10 -9.46
N LYS A 400 0.12 -9.84 -8.31
CA LYS A 400 -0.50 -9.20 -7.15
C LYS A 400 -0.41 -7.68 -7.27
N ALA A 401 -1.22 -6.97 -6.48
CA ALA A 401 -1.23 -5.51 -6.46
C ALA A 401 0.16 -4.89 -6.24
N THR A 402 0.98 -5.49 -5.37
CA THR A 402 2.36 -5.03 -5.10
C THR A 402 3.28 -5.13 -6.33
N GLU A 403 3.04 -6.10 -7.23
CA GLU A 403 3.79 -6.25 -8.47
C GLU A 403 3.36 -5.21 -9.51
N PHE A 404 2.06 -4.92 -9.61
CA PHE A 404 1.58 -3.80 -10.43
C PHE A 404 2.08 -2.44 -9.92
N ARG A 405 2.14 -2.23 -8.60
CA ARG A 405 2.79 -1.05 -8.01
C ARG A 405 4.27 -0.98 -8.37
N THR A 406 4.99 -2.09 -8.24
CA THR A 406 6.42 -2.17 -8.58
C THR A 406 6.65 -1.81 -10.05
N PHE A 407 5.79 -2.33 -10.92
CA PHE A 407 5.80 -2.00 -12.35
C PHE A 407 5.51 -0.52 -12.60
N LEU A 408 4.48 0.05 -11.98
CA LEU A 408 4.11 1.45 -12.18
C LEU A 408 5.19 2.43 -11.70
N LEU A 409 5.80 2.15 -10.54
CA LEU A 409 6.68 3.12 -9.87
C LEU A 409 8.17 2.94 -10.18
N TYR A 410 8.62 1.74 -10.59
CA TYR A 410 10.04 1.44 -10.73
C TYR A 410 10.39 0.77 -12.06
N THR A 411 9.87 -0.41 -12.35
CA THR A 411 10.38 -1.20 -13.49
C THR A 411 9.79 -0.76 -14.83
N GLY A 412 8.50 -0.42 -14.87
CA GLY A 412 7.79 0.02 -16.08
C GLY A 412 8.40 1.23 -16.79
N PRO A 413 8.80 2.31 -16.09
CA PRO A 413 9.49 3.45 -16.71
C PRO A 413 10.78 3.07 -17.45
N ILE A 414 11.41 1.96 -17.06
CA ILE A 414 12.65 1.48 -17.68
C ILE A 414 12.32 0.53 -18.83
N VAL A 415 11.63 -0.57 -18.52
CA VAL A 415 11.44 -1.69 -19.46
C VAL A 415 10.47 -1.37 -20.61
N LEU A 416 9.68 -0.29 -20.52
CA LEU A 416 8.81 0.13 -21.63
C LEU A 416 9.50 1.12 -22.58
N LYS A 417 10.59 1.77 -22.14
CA LYS A 417 11.24 2.82 -22.92
C LYS A 417 11.87 2.21 -24.17
N GLY A 418 11.46 2.71 -25.34
CA GLY A 418 11.91 2.20 -26.64
C GLY A 418 11.24 0.88 -27.09
N ARG A 419 10.47 0.20 -26.23
CA ARG A 419 9.77 -1.05 -26.57
C ARG A 419 8.26 -0.88 -26.76
N LEU A 420 7.69 0.14 -26.11
CA LEU A 420 6.32 0.59 -26.32
C LEU A 420 6.28 1.78 -27.27
N LYS A 421 5.23 1.90 -28.09
CA LYS A 421 5.03 3.06 -28.98
C LYS A 421 5.18 4.37 -28.20
N THR A 422 5.86 5.35 -28.78
CA THR A 422 6.20 6.61 -28.11
C THR A 422 5.00 7.31 -27.48
N SER A 423 3.85 7.35 -28.17
CA SER A 423 2.61 7.93 -27.63
C SER A 423 2.12 7.21 -26.37
N LEU A 424 2.08 5.87 -26.40
CA LEU A 424 1.65 5.04 -25.27
C LEU A 424 2.64 5.06 -24.10
N TYR A 425 3.95 5.14 -24.38
CA TYR A 425 4.96 5.32 -23.35
C TYR A 425 4.82 6.67 -22.65
N LYS A 426 4.69 7.77 -23.41
CA LYS A 426 4.42 9.11 -22.85
C LYS A 426 3.15 9.11 -22.00
N HIS A 427 2.09 8.45 -22.48
CA HIS A 427 0.84 8.27 -21.74
C HIS A 427 1.05 7.51 -20.42
N PHE A 428 1.80 6.40 -20.43
CA PHE A 428 2.14 5.68 -19.20
C PHE A 428 2.95 6.53 -18.21
N ILE A 429 3.89 7.35 -18.71
CA ILE A 429 4.70 8.22 -17.86
C ILE A 429 3.86 9.32 -17.19
N LEU A 430 2.74 9.78 -17.77
CA LEU A 430 1.79 10.67 -17.07
C LEU A 430 1.29 10.01 -15.77
N LEU A 431 0.82 8.76 -15.86
CA LEU A 431 0.33 8.00 -14.71
C LEU A 431 1.44 7.72 -13.70
N SER A 432 2.60 7.23 -14.16
CA SER A 432 3.73 6.93 -13.28
C SER A 432 4.20 8.18 -12.52
N SER A 433 4.31 9.32 -13.21
CA SER A 433 4.73 10.60 -12.60
C SER A 433 3.71 11.09 -11.56
N ALA A 434 2.43 11.12 -11.90
CA ALA A 434 1.39 11.55 -10.97
C ALA A 434 1.34 10.67 -9.72
N VAL A 435 1.40 9.34 -9.88
CA VAL A 435 1.32 8.43 -8.73
C VAL A 435 2.59 8.49 -7.88
N ARG A 436 3.79 8.69 -8.46
CA ARG A 436 5.00 8.94 -7.68
C ARG A 436 4.91 10.23 -6.86
N ILE A 437 4.31 11.28 -7.40
CA ILE A 437 4.05 12.52 -6.64
C ILE A 437 3.13 12.23 -5.45
N LEU A 438 2.03 11.52 -5.67
CA LEU A 438 0.98 11.30 -4.67
C LEU A 438 1.36 10.26 -3.59
N ILE A 439 2.28 9.34 -3.88
CA ILE A 439 2.71 8.32 -2.90
C ILE A 439 3.77 8.85 -1.92
N SER A 440 4.55 9.86 -2.32
CA SER A 440 5.60 10.44 -1.48
C SER A 440 5.01 11.47 -0.49
N PRO A 441 5.24 11.31 0.82
CA PRO A 441 4.82 12.29 1.82
C PRO A 441 5.39 13.71 1.61
N GLU A 442 6.52 13.84 0.92
CA GLU A 442 7.15 15.15 0.65
C GLU A 442 6.48 15.89 -0.51
N THR A 443 5.94 15.16 -1.49
CA THR A 443 5.42 15.75 -2.73
C THR A 443 3.90 15.70 -2.84
N CYS A 444 3.22 14.83 -2.08
CA CYS A 444 1.79 14.56 -2.27
C CYS A 444 0.89 15.78 -2.04
N PHE A 445 1.31 16.71 -1.18
CA PHE A 445 0.65 17.99 -0.97
C PHE A 445 1.24 19.10 -1.86
N THR A 446 2.56 19.27 -1.84
CA THR A 446 3.25 20.38 -2.51
C THR A 446 3.08 20.37 -4.03
N HIS A 447 2.96 19.19 -4.63
CA HIS A 447 2.80 18.99 -6.07
C HIS A 447 1.44 18.36 -6.43
N ASN A 448 0.46 18.41 -5.52
CA ASN A 448 -0.86 17.80 -5.73
C ASN A 448 -1.56 18.29 -6.99
N TYR A 449 -1.52 19.62 -7.23
CA TYR A 449 -2.12 20.24 -8.42
C TYR A 449 -1.50 19.70 -9.72
N LEU A 450 -0.17 19.58 -9.76
CA LEU A 450 0.54 19.00 -10.89
C LEU A 450 0.12 17.54 -11.12
N ALA A 451 0.04 16.73 -10.06
CA ALA A 451 -0.45 15.36 -10.17
C ALA A 451 -1.89 15.31 -10.69
N LYS A 452 -2.76 16.23 -10.26
CA LYS A 452 -4.15 16.32 -10.73
C LYS A 452 -4.24 16.62 -12.22
N ASP A 453 -3.42 17.55 -12.72
CA ASP A 453 -3.31 17.85 -14.15
C ASP A 453 -2.83 16.64 -14.96
N LEU A 454 -1.77 15.98 -14.51
CA LEU A 454 -1.23 14.77 -15.14
C LEU A 454 -2.28 13.64 -15.20
N LEU A 455 -3.07 13.42 -14.14
CA LEU A 455 -4.12 12.41 -14.11
C LEU A 455 -5.30 12.79 -15.02
N LYS A 456 -5.74 14.05 -15.01
CA LYS A 456 -6.77 14.52 -15.94
C LYS A 456 -6.35 14.31 -17.38
N ARG A 457 -5.13 14.72 -17.74
CA ARG A 457 -4.55 14.50 -19.07
C ARG A 457 -4.48 13.01 -19.42
N PHE A 458 -4.03 12.16 -18.48
CA PHE A 458 -4.01 10.72 -18.68
C PHE A 458 -5.41 10.18 -19.01
N VAL A 459 -6.45 10.59 -18.30
CA VAL A 459 -7.83 10.15 -18.54
C VAL A 459 -8.35 10.67 -19.88
N CYS A 460 -8.11 11.94 -20.23
CA CYS A 460 -8.48 12.50 -21.54
C CYS A 460 -7.88 11.68 -22.71
N GLU A 461 -6.57 11.40 -22.64
CA GLU A 461 -5.84 10.70 -23.71
C GLU A 461 -6.18 9.18 -23.73
N TYR A 462 -6.81 8.64 -22.68
CA TYR A 462 -7.10 7.21 -22.56
C TYR A 462 -8.06 6.73 -23.66
N SER A 463 -9.10 7.50 -23.95
CA SER A 463 -10.12 7.17 -24.98
C SER A 463 -9.49 7.00 -26.35
N SER A 464 -8.66 7.96 -26.78
CA SER A 464 -8.00 7.92 -28.09
C SER A 464 -6.99 6.77 -28.20
N ASN A 465 -6.32 6.43 -27.09
CA ASN A 465 -5.32 5.37 -27.07
C ASN A 465 -5.93 3.96 -27.04
N TYR A 466 -6.98 3.74 -26.25
CA TYR A 466 -7.49 2.40 -25.95
C TYR A 466 -8.95 2.16 -26.36
N GLY A 467 -9.74 3.22 -26.52
CA GLY A 467 -11.17 3.22 -26.81
C GLY A 467 -12.01 3.78 -25.66
N GLU A 468 -13.04 4.56 -25.99
CA GLU A 468 -13.98 5.19 -25.05
C GLU A 468 -14.66 4.17 -24.12
N GLU A 469 -15.03 2.99 -24.65
CA GLU A 469 -15.65 1.91 -23.87
C GLU A 469 -14.79 1.40 -22.70
N TYR A 470 -13.52 1.80 -22.63
CA TYR A 470 -12.58 1.40 -21.60
C TYR A 470 -12.33 2.46 -20.53
N VAL A 471 -12.90 3.66 -20.64
CA VAL A 471 -12.91 4.69 -19.59
C VAL A 471 -13.96 4.34 -18.53
N GLY A 472 -13.81 3.17 -17.91
CA GLY A 472 -14.69 2.71 -16.83
C GLY A 472 -14.34 3.37 -15.49
N TYR A 473 -15.08 2.97 -14.45
CA TYR A 473 -14.97 3.52 -13.08
C TYR A 473 -13.53 3.76 -12.60
N ASN A 474 -12.63 2.78 -12.77
CA ASN A 474 -11.27 2.92 -12.26
C ASN A 474 -10.45 4.01 -12.99
N VAL A 475 -10.63 4.13 -14.31
CA VAL A 475 -9.92 5.14 -15.12
C VAL A 475 -10.48 6.52 -14.81
N HIS A 476 -11.80 6.67 -14.84
CA HIS A 476 -12.46 7.93 -14.47
C HIS A 476 -12.10 8.36 -13.04
N GLY A 477 -12.08 7.40 -12.09
CA GLY A 477 -11.74 7.63 -10.69
C GLY A 477 -10.40 8.33 -10.46
N LEU A 478 -9.43 8.20 -11.38
CA LEU A 478 -8.12 8.84 -11.27
C LEU A 478 -8.22 10.36 -11.07
N ILE A 479 -9.21 11.04 -11.67
CA ILE A 479 -9.34 12.50 -11.56
C ILE A 479 -9.71 12.97 -10.14
N HIS A 480 -10.20 12.05 -9.29
CA HIS A 480 -10.64 12.32 -7.92
C HIS A 480 -9.59 11.92 -6.88
N VAL A 481 -8.57 11.13 -7.24
CA VAL A 481 -7.58 10.59 -6.28
C VAL A 481 -6.82 11.70 -5.54
N CYS A 482 -6.46 12.77 -6.24
CA CYS A 482 -5.75 13.91 -5.65
C CYS A 482 -6.52 14.57 -4.52
N ASP A 483 -7.85 14.59 -4.59
CA ASP A 483 -8.72 15.22 -3.59
C ASP A 483 -8.70 14.41 -2.28
N PHE A 484 -8.70 13.07 -2.37
CA PHE A 484 -8.50 12.21 -1.20
C PHE A 484 -7.09 12.36 -0.59
N VAL A 485 -6.06 12.58 -1.39
CA VAL A 485 -4.69 12.82 -0.89
C VAL A 485 -4.61 14.11 -0.06
N LEU A 486 -5.34 15.16 -0.45
CA LEU A 486 -5.39 16.40 0.33
C LEU A 486 -6.03 16.20 1.72
N THR A 487 -6.92 15.22 1.86
CA THR A 487 -7.58 14.91 3.15
C THR A 487 -6.79 13.89 3.98
N HIS A 488 -6.27 12.84 3.35
CA HIS A 488 -5.76 11.65 4.04
C HIS A 488 -4.23 11.49 3.99
N GLY A 489 -3.53 12.37 3.26
CA GLY A 489 -2.09 12.30 3.06
C GLY A 489 -1.68 11.39 1.91
N ALA A 490 -0.43 10.91 1.93
CA ALA A 490 0.12 10.10 0.85
C ALA A 490 -0.68 8.80 0.62
N LEU A 491 -0.71 8.31 -0.63
CA LEU A 491 -1.57 7.19 -1.07
C LEU A 491 -1.52 5.94 -0.18
N ASP A 492 -0.35 5.61 0.40
CA ASP A 492 -0.21 4.42 1.23
C ASP A 492 -0.96 4.51 2.56
N LEU A 493 -1.17 5.73 3.10
CA LEU A 493 -1.85 5.94 4.39
C LEU A 493 -3.31 5.49 4.37
N PHE A 494 -3.95 5.53 3.21
CA PHE A 494 -5.35 5.11 3.01
C PHE A 494 -5.50 3.95 2.01
N SER A 495 -4.44 3.18 1.81
CA SER A 495 -4.44 2.01 0.92
C SER A 495 -4.97 0.74 1.59
N ALA A 496 -5.43 -0.21 0.76
CA ALA A 496 -5.89 -1.52 1.23
C ALA A 496 -4.78 -2.55 1.53
N PHE A 497 -3.50 -2.24 1.28
CA PHE A 497 -2.40 -3.22 1.37
C PHE A 497 -2.28 -3.88 2.75
N LYS A 498 -2.35 -3.09 3.84
CA LYS A 498 -2.27 -3.63 5.21
C LYS A 498 -3.44 -4.56 5.54
N PHE A 499 -4.63 -4.24 5.04
CA PHE A 499 -5.82 -5.06 5.25
C PHE A 499 -5.74 -6.36 4.45
N GLU A 500 -5.33 -6.32 3.18
CA GLU A 500 -5.12 -7.52 2.36
C GLU A 500 -4.09 -8.48 2.98
N ASN A 501 -3.01 -7.94 3.57
CA ASN A 501 -2.05 -8.75 4.32
C ASN A 501 -2.70 -9.45 5.52
N TYR A 502 -3.56 -8.76 6.27
CA TYR A 502 -4.31 -9.36 7.37
C TYR A 502 -5.36 -10.38 6.90
N LEU A 503 -6.04 -10.13 5.78
CA LEU A 503 -6.97 -11.07 5.16
C LEU A 503 -6.27 -12.38 4.76
N GLN A 504 -5.01 -12.32 4.31
CA GLN A 504 -4.21 -13.52 4.06
C GLN A 504 -3.94 -14.31 5.33
N PHE A 505 -3.68 -13.65 6.46
CA PHE A 505 -3.58 -14.31 7.77
C PHE A 505 -4.90 -15.01 8.12
N ILE A 506 -6.05 -14.32 7.99
CA ILE A 506 -7.37 -14.91 8.24
C ILE A 506 -7.57 -16.17 7.40
N LYS A 507 -7.28 -16.08 6.11
CA LYS A 507 -7.47 -17.17 5.15
C LYS A 507 -6.62 -18.40 5.47
N LYS A 508 -5.36 -18.20 5.90
CA LYS A 508 -4.45 -19.30 6.28
C LYS A 508 -4.77 -19.89 7.65
N SER A 509 -5.35 -19.09 8.52
CA SER A 509 -5.70 -19.47 9.89
C SER A 509 -6.98 -20.32 9.98
N SER A 510 -7.94 -20.14 9.08
CA SER A 510 -9.14 -20.98 9.03
C SER A 510 -8.82 -22.36 8.46
N LYS A 511 -8.81 -23.38 9.33
CA LYS A 511 -8.55 -24.79 8.94
C LYS A 511 -9.77 -25.68 9.13
N ASN A 512 -10.75 -25.23 9.92
CA ASN A 512 -11.98 -25.98 10.19
C ASN A 512 -13.15 -25.50 9.31
N SER A 513 -13.63 -26.38 8.44
CA SER A 513 -14.78 -26.10 7.56
C SER A 513 -16.14 -26.21 8.26
N LYS A 514 -16.22 -26.88 9.42
CA LYS A 514 -17.47 -27.10 10.16
C LYS A 514 -17.91 -25.83 10.90
N ASN A 515 -16.97 -25.24 11.65
CA ASN A 515 -17.19 -24.07 12.51
C ASN A 515 -16.15 -22.98 12.18
N PRO A 516 -16.23 -22.38 10.98
CA PRO A 516 -15.17 -21.51 10.48
C PRO A 516 -15.08 -20.18 11.25
N LEU A 517 -16.19 -19.64 11.78
CA LEU A 517 -16.21 -18.40 12.56
C LEU A 517 -15.56 -18.55 13.93
N GLU A 518 -15.86 -19.65 14.61
CA GLU A 518 -15.32 -19.97 15.92
C GLU A 518 -13.84 -20.32 15.84
N ASP A 519 -13.43 -21.06 14.81
CA ASP A 519 -12.02 -21.35 14.54
C ASP A 519 -11.25 -20.06 14.31
N ILE A 520 -11.72 -19.17 13.42
CA ILE A 520 -11.01 -17.92 13.15
C ILE A 520 -10.98 -16.98 14.36
N TYR A 521 -12.08 -16.88 15.11
CA TYR A 521 -12.13 -16.12 16.35
C TYR A 521 -11.03 -16.57 17.32
N ASN A 522 -10.91 -17.88 17.52
CA ASN A 522 -9.87 -18.44 18.39
C ASN A 522 -8.46 -18.08 17.91
N ARG A 523 -8.17 -18.22 16.60
CA ARG A 523 -6.86 -17.87 16.03
C ARG A 523 -6.53 -16.38 16.19
N ILE A 524 -7.54 -15.51 16.06
CA ILE A 524 -7.38 -14.06 16.23
C ILE A 524 -7.03 -13.74 17.69
N ILE A 525 -7.77 -14.28 18.66
CA ILE A 525 -7.53 -13.98 20.07
C ILE A 525 -6.16 -14.48 20.52
N GLU A 526 -5.73 -15.65 20.06
CA GLU A 526 -4.37 -16.15 20.30
C GLU A 526 -3.30 -15.21 19.75
N HIS A 527 -3.50 -14.70 18.53
CA HIS A 527 -2.58 -13.75 17.91
C HIS A 527 -2.52 -12.43 18.69
N VAL A 528 -3.66 -11.86 19.08
CA VAL A 528 -3.71 -10.63 19.88
C VAL A 528 -3.03 -10.81 21.23
N ASN A 529 -3.29 -11.91 21.93
CA ASN A 529 -2.68 -12.18 23.24
C ASN A 529 -1.16 -12.40 23.15
N ALA A 530 -0.64 -12.84 22.00
CA ALA A 530 0.80 -13.00 21.80
C ALA A 530 1.51 -11.68 21.44
N GLN A 531 0.82 -10.75 20.77
CA GLN A 531 1.40 -9.48 20.34
C GLN A 531 1.58 -8.45 21.47
N THR A 532 0.84 -8.56 22.57
CA THR A 532 0.90 -7.60 23.69
C THR A 532 2.23 -7.60 24.45
N ASN A 533 3.13 -8.56 24.18
CA ASN A 533 4.35 -8.78 24.96
C ASN A 533 5.66 -8.56 24.15
N ILE A 534 5.59 -7.93 22.98
CA ILE A 534 6.78 -7.74 22.13
C ILE A 534 7.59 -6.53 22.63
N THR A 535 8.78 -6.79 23.19
CA THR A 535 9.80 -5.74 23.39
C THR A 535 10.19 -5.13 22.04
N PRO A 536 10.24 -3.79 21.92
CA PRO A 536 10.70 -3.12 20.70
C PRO A 536 12.08 -3.65 20.29
N GLN A 537 12.23 -4.01 19.02
CA GLN A 537 13.53 -4.38 18.50
C GLN A 537 14.39 -3.11 18.41
N ASN A 538 15.54 -3.12 19.08
CA ASN A 538 16.48 -2.00 19.02
C ASN A 538 17.21 -2.04 17.67
N PHE A 539 17.15 -0.92 16.93
CA PHE A 539 17.91 -0.69 15.71
C PHE A 539 18.98 0.37 16.00
N PRO A 540 20.14 0.37 15.29
CA PRO A 540 20.51 -0.53 14.20
C PRO A 540 20.92 -1.95 14.65
N ILE A 541 20.79 -2.93 13.76
CA ILE A 541 21.28 -4.31 13.98
C ILE A 541 22.40 -4.59 12.97
N LEU A 542 23.60 -4.83 13.48
CA LEU A 542 24.75 -5.22 12.68
C LEU A 542 24.76 -6.74 12.46
N GLU A 543 25.03 -7.17 11.23
CA GLU A 543 25.06 -8.59 10.86
C GLU A 543 26.24 -8.89 9.95
N ASN A 544 26.73 -10.13 10.06
CA ASN A 544 27.85 -10.68 9.30
C ASN A 544 29.12 -9.81 9.45
N GLU A 545 29.72 -9.89 10.64
CA GLU A 545 31.03 -9.31 10.89
C GLU A 545 32.07 -9.86 9.90
N LEU A 546 32.84 -8.96 9.29
CA LEU A 546 33.88 -9.30 8.34
C LEU A 546 35.21 -9.47 9.07
N PRO A 547 36.05 -10.45 8.66
CA PRO A 547 37.40 -10.59 9.19
C PRO A 547 38.21 -9.30 8.99
N PHE A 548 39.09 -9.01 9.94
CA PHE A 548 40.02 -7.90 9.82
C PHE A 548 40.96 -8.10 8.61
N ASP A 549 41.07 -7.10 7.76
CA ASP A 549 41.95 -7.07 6.60
C ASP A 549 42.72 -5.75 6.58
N HIS A 550 44.06 -5.80 6.58
CA HIS A 550 44.92 -4.61 6.54
C HIS A 550 44.72 -3.73 5.30
N ILE A 551 44.08 -4.25 4.24
CA ILE A 551 43.75 -3.51 3.02
C ILE A 551 42.37 -2.85 3.12
N GLU A 552 41.38 -3.52 3.73
CA GLU A 552 40.02 -2.97 3.85
C GLU A 552 39.82 -2.13 5.13
N ASN A 553 40.50 -2.44 6.23
CA ASN A 553 40.43 -1.71 7.50
C ASN A 553 41.44 -0.56 7.54
N ASN A 554 40.99 0.64 7.91
CA ASN A 554 41.88 1.79 8.07
C ASN A 554 42.58 1.79 9.44
N SER A 555 42.02 1.07 10.43
CA SER A 555 42.53 1.02 11.80
C SER A 555 42.13 -0.29 12.49
N ILE A 556 42.92 -0.71 13.49
CA ILE A 556 42.59 -1.84 14.37
C ILE A 556 41.37 -1.57 15.26
N ASN A 557 40.95 -0.30 15.34
CA ASN A 557 39.81 0.14 16.15
C ASN A 557 38.47 0.08 15.40
N GLU A 558 38.47 -0.52 14.21
CA GLU A 558 37.34 -0.60 13.30
C GLU A 558 36.99 -2.05 13.01
N THR A 559 35.72 -2.40 13.21
CA THR A 559 35.13 -3.67 12.78
C THR A 559 34.22 -3.42 11.59
N LEU A 560 34.38 -4.22 10.54
CA LEU A 560 33.58 -4.10 9.33
C LEU A 560 32.41 -5.08 9.34
N TYR A 561 31.28 -4.67 8.77
CA TYR A 561 30.08 -5.51 8.64
C TYR A 561 29.58 -5.57 7.19
N GLU A 562 29.02 -6.72 6.81
CA GLU A 562 28.37 -6.87 5.49
C GLU A 562 27.05 -6.09 5.43
N ARG A 563 26.33 -6.04 6.55
CA ARG A 563 24.94 -5.61 6.59
C ARG A 563 24.58 -4.89 7.88
N ILE A 564 23.73 -3.89 7.75
CA ILE A 564 23.05 -3.24 8.87
C ILE A 564 21.55 -3.15 8.57
N ILE A 565 20.73 -3.59 9.52
CA ILE A 565 19.28 -3.46 9.45
C ILE A 565 18.89 -2.19 10.22
N LEU A 566 18.22 -1.27 9.53
CA LEU A 566 17.61 -0.08 10.10
C LEU A 566 16.09 -0.26 10.17
N LYS A 567 15.42 0.64 10.89
CA LYS A 567 13.95 0.59 11.05
C LYS A 567 13.21 0.65 9.71
N GLN A 568 13.74 1.37 8.73
CA GLN A 568 13.08 1.61 7.43
C GLN A 568 13.63 0.74 6.30
N PHE A 569 14.90 0.36 6.34
CA PHE A 569 15.55 -0.35 5.25
C PHE A 569 16.80 -1.11 5.70
N ILE A 570 17.24 -2.02 4.85
CA ILE A 570 18.49 -2.77 4.97
C ILE A 570 19.57 -2.05 4.16
N VAL A 571 20.76 -1.88 4.73
CA VAL A 571 21.95 -1.38 4.03
C VAL A 571 22.96 -2.53 3.93
N SER A 572 23.56 -2.71 2.76
CA SER A 572 24.63 -3.69 2.55
C SER A 572 25.84 -3.08 1.86
N SER A 573 27.02 -3.48 2.31
CA SER A 573 28.31 -3.18 1.66
C SER A 573 28.66 -4.15 0.52
N LYS A 574 28.08 -5.36 0.52
CA LYS A 574 28.37 -6.40 -0.50
C LYS A 574 27.23 -6.60 -1.50
N LYS A 575 25.96 -6.46 -1.10
CA LYS A 575 24.80 -6.69 -1.99
C LYS A 575 24.40 -5.41 -2.71
N VAL A 576 24.65 -5.38 -4.02
CA VAL A 576 24.39 -4.22 -4.91
C VAL A 576 22.96 -3.68 -4.79
N LYS A 577 21.95 -4.55 -4.69
CA LYS A 577 20.54 -4.16 -4.53
C LYS A 577 20.24 -3.37 -3.25
N ASP A 578 21.11 -3.46 -2.24
CA ASP A 578 20.94 -2.85 -0.93
C ASP A 578 22.02 -1.79 -0.63
N SER A 579 22.76 -1.33 -1.65
CA SER A 579 23.91 -0.44 -1.47
C SER A 579 23.71 1.01 -1.92
N TYR A 580 22.61 1.37 -2.59
CA TYR A 580 22.43 2.71 -3.16
C TYR A 580 21.44 3.56 -2.38
N PHE A 581 21.80 4.81 -2.11
CA PHE A 581 21.02 5.73 -1.29
C PHE A 581 21.10 7.16 -1.80
N ILE A 582 20.03 7.93 -1.58
CA ILE A 582 20.02 9.40 -1.62
C ILE A 582 20.13 9.90 -0.19
N LEU A 583 21.02 10.86 0.02
CA LEU A 583 21.25 11.51 1.31
C LEU A 583 20.31 12.70 1.52
N ASP A 584 20.28 13.26 2.73
CA ASP A 584 19.46 14.44 3.06
C ASP A 584 19.80 15.69 2.24
N ASN A 585 21.05 15.79 1.77
CA ASN A 585 21.50 16.85 0.86
C ASN A 585 21.26 16.52 -0.63
N ASP A 586 20.42 15.52 -0.90
CA ASP A 586 20.09 14.97 -2.22
C ASP A 586 21.22 14.25 -2.97
N ASP A 587 22.41 14.09 -2.37
CA ASP A 587 23.50 13.35 -3.02
C ASP A 587 23.17 11.86 -3.20
N LEU A 588 23.36 11.35 -4.41
CA LEU A 588 23.28 9.91 -4.71
C LEU A 588 24.62 9.24 -4.42
N VAL A 589 24.59 8.21 -3.56
CA VAL A 589 25.78 7.49 -3.11
C VAL A 589 25.60 5.97 -3.19
N LYS A 590 26.74 5.26 -3.26
CA LYS A 590 26.83 3.81 -3.02
C LYS A 590 27.61 3.54 -1.75
N VAL A 591 27.08 2.70 -0.87
CA VAL A 591 27.75 2.21 0.33
C VAL A 591 28.79 1.17 -0.06
N ASN A 592 30.04 1.42 0.35
CA ASN A 592 31.17 0.52 0.13
C ASN A 592 31.52 -0.26 1.40
N LYS A 593 31.44 0.38 2.58
CA LYS A 593 31.76 -0.24 3.87
C LYS A 593 30.78 0.21 4.95
N ILE A 594 30.54 -0.68 5.90
CA ILE A 594 29.84 -0.40 7.16
C ILE A 594 30.87 -0.59 8.27
N ILE A 595 31.15 0.47 9.01
CA ILE A 595 32.25 0.54 9.97
C ILE A 595 31.66 0.76 11.35
N HIS A 596 31.98 -0.14 12.28
CA HIS A 596 31.70 0.02 13.70
C HIS A 596 33.01 0.32 14.43
N PHE A 597 33.07 1.49 15.06
CA PHE A 597 34.24 1.91 15.83
C PHE A 597 34.15 1.39 17.26
N LEU A 598 35.29 1.13 17.89
CA LEU A 598 35.37 0.81 19.34
C LEU A 598 34.66 1.84 20.25
N SER A 599 34.47 3.08 19.79
CA SER A 599 33.68 4.10 20.50
C SER A 599 32.17 3.82 20.53
N GLY A 600 31.69 2.78 19.84
CA GLY A 600 30.27 2.46 19.66
C GLY A 600 29.61 3.18 18.48
N ASN A 601 30.32 4.08 17.80
CA ASN A 601 29.79 4.80 16.64
C ASN A 601 29.79 3.93 15.39
N ILE A 602 28.74 4.07 14.57
CA ILE A 602 28.63 3.40 13.27
C ILE A 602 28.68 4.45 12.17
N LYS A 603 29.56 4.27 11.18
CA LYS A 603 29.65 5.12 9.99
C LYS A 603 29.69 4.28 8.72
N LEU A 604 29.37 4.92 7.61
CA LEU A 604 29.39 4.33 6.28
C LEU A 604 30.47 5.00 5.43
N GLU A 605 31.33 4.20 4.79
CA GLU A 605 32.18 4.68 3.70
C GLU A 605 31.38 4.58 2.41
N VAL A 606 31.17 5.71 1.72
CA VAL A 606 30.33 5.79 0.54
C VAL A 606 31.05 6.44 -0.64
N THR A 607 30.64 6.09 -1.86
CA THR A 607 31.08 6.75 -3.10
C THR A 607 29.95 7.58 -3.67
N LYS A 608 30.22 8.86 -3.95
CA LYS A 608 29.27 9.78 -4.59
C LYS A 608 29.22 9.61 -6.12
N PHE A 609 28.04 9.78 -6.69
CA PHE A 609 27.78 9.70 -8.13
C PHE A 609 27.38 11.04 -8.74
N ILE A 610 27.69 11.21 -10.02
CA ILE A 610 27.10 12.27 -10.85
C ILE A 610 25.85 11.71 -11.50
N TYR A 611 24.76 12.46 -11.41
CA TYR A 611 23.48 12.08 -11.97
C TYR A 611 22.75 13.27 -12.57
N SER A 612 21.78 12.98 -13.43
CA SER A 612 20.89 13.94 -14.06
C SER A 612 19.46 13.38 -14.05
N PRO A 613 18.43 14.21 -14.23
CA PRO A 613 17.08 13.71 -14.44
C PRO A 613 17.02 12.68 -15.59
N PHE A 614 16.33 11.57 -15.37
CA PHE A 614 16.07 10.52 -16.35
C PHE A 614 15.17 10.99 -17.51
N PHE A 615 14.24 11.90 -17.24
CA PHE A 615 13.45 12.62 -18.24
C PHE A 615 13.00 13.98 -17.72
N VAL A 616 12.69 14.91 -18.64
CA VAL A 616 12.15 16.25 -18.31
C VAL A 616 10.68 16.43 -18.64
N ASN A 617 10.10 15.51 -19.43
CA ASN A 617 8.69 15.52 -19.83
C ASN A 617 8.00 14.25 -19.32
N PRO A 618 6.76 14.34 -18.80
CA PRO A 618 5.89 15.51 -18.69
C PRO A 618 6.25 16.44 -17.51
N VAL A 619 7.09 15.98 -16.60
CA VAL A 619 7.66 16.73 -15.47
C VAL A 619 9.12 16.29 -15.31
N SER A 620 9.98 17.14 -14.76
CA SER A 620 11.35 16.73 -14.40
C SER A 620 11.29 15.54 -13.45
N SER A 621 12.00 14.47 -13.82
CA SER A 621 12.07 13.27 -13.02
C SER A 621 12.90 13.46 -11.73
N ASP A 622 13.54 14.62 -11.55
CA ASP A 622 14.16 15.02 -10.28
C ASP A 622 13.12 15.16 -9.16
N ILE A 623 11.96 15.76 -9.46
CA ILE A 623 10.82 15.86 -8.53
C ILE A 623 10.35 14.45 -8.14
N LEU A 624 10.46 13.51 -9.08
CA LEU A 624 10.07 12.12 -8.90
C LEU A 624 11.19 11.27 -8.29
N LYS A 625 12.39 11.82 -8.06
CA LYS A 625 13.60 11.11 -7.63
C LYS A 625 13.94 9.89 -8.50
N ILE A 626 13.94 10.08 -9.83
CA ILE A 626 14.36 9.12 -10.84
C ILE A 626 15.51 9.75 -11.64
N PHE A 627 16.67 9.10 -11.64
CA PHE A 627 17.90 9.68 -12.15
C PHE A 627 18.61 8.76 -13.14
N SER A 628 19.23 9.36 -14.16
CA SER A 628 20.27 8.74 -14.98
C SER A 628 21.62 9.01 -14.33
N VAL A 629 22.41 7.96 -14.10
CA VAL A 629 23.70 8.05 -13.40
C VAL A 629 24.81 7.80 -14.42
N ASN A 630 25.73 8.76 -14.53
CA ASN A 630 26.83 8.75 -15.49
C ASN A 630 28.15 8.81 -14.72
N GLY A 631 28.80 7.65 -14.56
CA GLY A 631 30.14 7.55 -13.97
C GLY A 631 30.23 7.74 -12.44
N ILE A 632 31.41 7.41 -11.92
CA ILE A 632 31.80 7.55 -10.50
C ILE A 632 32.66 8.80 -10.38
N ILE A 633 32.52 9.57 -9.29
CA ILE A 633 33.47 10.64 -8.96
C ILE A 633 34.73 9.99 -8.35
N PRO A 634 35.90 9.98 -9.02
CA PRO A 634 37.05 9.14 -8.65
C PRO A 634 37.67 9.40 -7.27
N GLU A 635 37.38 10.55 -6.64
CA GLU A 635 37.96 10.96 -5.34
C GLU A 635 36.90 11.11 -4.21
N ALA A 636 35.64 10.74 -4.44
CA ALA A 636 34.55 11.02 -3.51
C ALA A 636 34.23 9.88 -2.52
N ARG A 637 35.25 9.27 -1.91
CA ARG A 637 35.01 8.39 -0.74
C ARG A 637 34.75 9.27 0.48
N LEU A 638 33.52 9.23 0.98
CA LEU A 638 33.06 10.03 2.10
C LEU A 638 32.71 9.11 3.26
N LEU A 639 33.00 9.55 4.48
CA LEU A 639 32.57 8.88 5.69
C LEU A 639 31.35 9.61 6.26
N ILE A 640 30.20 8.95 6.25
CA ILE A 640 28.91 9.54 6.65
C ILE A 640 28.31 8.82 7.85
N ASN A 641 27.42 9.53 8.57
CA ASN A 641 26.62 8.93 9.64
C ASN A 641 25.40 8.20 9.07
N LEU A 642 24.79 7.28 9.84
CA LEU A 642 23.60 6.56 9.39
C LEU A 642 22.36 7.44 9.23
N ASN A 643 22.25 8.50 10.03
CA ASN A 643 21.07 9.36 10.09
C ASN A 643 20.88 10.26 8.86
N VAL A 644 21.90 10.41 8.00
CA VAL A 644 21.78 11.19 6.77
C VAL A 644 21.24 10.38 5.58
N LEU A 645 21.03 9.07 5.74
CA LEU A 645 20.43 8.24 4.72
C LEU A 645 18.92 8.55 4.62
N LYS A 646 18.52 9.16 3.52
CA LYS A 646 17.13 9.61 3.30
C LYS A 646 16.29 8.58 2.55
N TYR A 647 16.73 8.21 1.35
CA TYR A 647 16.03 7.24 0.51
C TYR A 647 16.95 6.12 0.09
N LYS A 648 16.47 4.89 0.19
CA LYS A 648 17.07 3.77 -0.52
C LYS A 648 16.73 3.84 -2.00
N CYS A 649 17.62 3.37 -2.86
CA CYS A 649 17.45 3.39 -4.31
C CYS A 649 17.40 1.98 -4.91
N PHE A 650 16.47 1.79 -5.86
CA PHE A 650 16.56 0.74 -6.86
C PHE A 650 17.46 1.24 -7.99
N THR A 651 18.64 0.64 -8.11
CA THR A 651 19.64 1.01 -9.13
C THR A 651 19.93 -0.16 -10.07
N VAL A 652 19.72 0.04 -11.36
CA VAL A 652 19.90 -0.98 -12.41
C VAL A 652 20.86 -0.49 -13.50
N PRO A 653 21.81 -1.33 -13.95
CA PRO A 653 22.65 -1.01 -15.11
C PRO A 653 21.83 -1.14 -16.40
N ILE A 654 22.00 -0.18 -17.31
CA ILE A 654 21.40 -0.19 -18.66
C ILE A 654 22.45 -0.33 -19.74
N ASP A 655 23.68 0.06 -19.43
CA ASP A 655 24.86 -0.04 -20.29
C ASP A 655 26.10 -0.18 -19.39
N GLU A 656 27.27 -0.45 -19.95
CA GLU A 656 28.51 -0.72 -19.19
C GLU A 656 28.82 0.36 -18.14
N ASN A 657 28.48 1.62 -18.43
CA ASN A 657 28.76 2.78 -17.56
C ASN A 657 27.54 3.66 -17.25
N LYS A 658 26.33 3.18 -17.52
CA LYS A 658 25.08 3.94 -17.30
C LYS A 658 24.11 3.16 -16.44
N TYR A 659 23.64 3.82 -15.40
CA TYR A 659 22.65 3.25 -14.48
C TYR A 659 21.42 4.14 -14.43
N ILE A 660 20.27 3.54 -14.13
CA ILE A 660 19.12 4.29 -13.62
C ILE A 660 19.03 4.02 -12.12
N SER A 661 18.86 5.10 -11.35
CA SER A 661 18.60 5.04 -9.92
C SER A 661 17.22 5.63 -9.61
N ILE A 662 16.39 4.89 -8.89
CA ILE A 662 15.03 5.28 -8.53
C ILE A 662 14.86 5.21 -7.02
N ALA A 663 14.54 6.33 -6.38
CA ALA A 663 14.26 6.35 -4.94
C ALA A 663 13.02 5.53 -4.59
N LEU A 664 13.10 4.77 -3.50
CA LEU A 664 11.98 4.12 -2.86
C LEU A 664 11.21 5.17 -2.05
N LEU A 665 10.06 5.60 -2.60
CA LEU A 665 9.19 6.62 -1.99
C LEU A 665 8.09 6.02 -1.11
N HIS A 666 8.02 4.70 -1.04
CA HIS A 666 7.15 3.96 -0.15
C HIS A 666 7.95 2.91 0.62
N THR A 667 7.44 2.50 1.77
CA THR A 667 7.97 1.38 2.54
C THR A 667 6.85 0.40 2.83
N ASP A 668 7.10 -0.90 2.61
CA ASP A 668 6.13 -1.98 2.84
C ASP A 668 6.06 -2.38 4.30
#